data_AF-A0AAW2TDG0-F1
#
_entry.id   AF-A0AAW2TDG0-F1
#
_cell.length_a   1.000
_cell.length_b   1.000
_cell.length_c   1.000
_cell.angle_alpha   90.00
_cell.angle_beta   90.00
_cell.angle_gamma   90.00
#
_symmetry.space_group_name_H-M   'P 1'
#
loop_
_entity.id
_entity.type
_entity.pdbx_description
1 polymer ?
#
loop_
_entity_poly.entity_id
_entity_poly.type
_entity_poly.pdbx_seq_one_letter_code
_entity_poly.pdbx_strand_id
1 'polypeptide(L)'
;MGNLIRITILLLLIAIPFPPPSLSAISSGNSSKREVIEVGGGPDDLVWVVQLSDLHFSVHHPERARDFQEIVGFALSFIKPSLVFLTGDLTDGKSKDLLIMKQDEDEWIEYQKVMQDVVQRSGLDRRTFYDLRGNHDNFGVPVIGGSFDFYSKYSINGQLQRTGKVNSVTIQTSKRKLLFVGFDSTMSSGLHGPTNLFGHPTDELLAEINSELSQWDSQPTQLVTKVSFGHFPLSFSAASKSGKTLQDIFIKHSLDAYLCGHLHTKFGQNLKRHHHSSHHDSYSKQLFQLNGHRTPSGNASSCSKDATSIGEFWEWEMGDWRKSRAMRVLAIDGGRISFVDINFKLGAKETIILPTFPLDSRFTSASSQNYKCGSTDPSSYEFIRALVFSASPIVSVLAKIYDSSPGNLILVLETQMTKLAGSPGNLFVAPWNIQAFEDPSPDRFLLQIEVSDIMGRSTASELRPFSVGGIPAKVPWGWKEFFVMGCQWDSLYYPILCQQKPHQWTFLIFTELYNVPVAWCCVVAYLFYLVLCPWFYGQVFTEGRERAYMSYRGWVSSFNNLGEVEFLGSPDVMVVVLPHLFFVVLPAIMTIMGLAAESGMYRDYLLSLSSKKKDDYDGQNKESATPDSFISRKSEIIFVWALAKEIAPSGLFGSLLETF
;
A
#
# COMPACT_ATOMS: atom_id res chain seq x y z
N MET A 1 37.31 -77.07 13.66
CA MET A 1 36.25 -76.44 14.50
C MET A 1 36.91 -75.34 15.30
N GLY A 2 36.63 -74.05 15.20
CA GLY A 2 35.70 -73.21 14.45
C GLY A 2 35.91 -71.79 14.99
N ASN A 3 36.14 -70.82 14.10
CA ASN A 3 36.12 -69.35 14.29
C ASN A 3 37.17 -68.66 15.21
N LEU A 4 38.28 -68.33 14.55
CA LEU A 4 39.19 -67.16 14.61
C LEU A 4 38.51 -65.84 15.10
N ILE A 5 38.90 -65.25 16.25
CA ILE A 5 39.90 -64.17 16.47
C ILE A 5 39.72 -62.90 15.61
N ARG A 6 39.38 -61.77 16.26
CA ARG A 6 39.95 -60.39 16.06
C ARG A 6 39.40 -59.44 17.15
N ILE A 7 40.14 -59.23 18.24
CA ILE A 7 41.17 -58.17 18.46
C ILE A 7 40.54 -56.83 18.88
N THR A 8 40.64 -56.59 20.19
CA THR A 8 40.51 -55.31 20.89
C THR A 8 41.92 -54.85 21.23
N ILE A 9 42.50 -53.91 20.48
CA ILE A 9 43.77 -53.27 20.84
C ILE A 9 43.72 -51.79 20.45
N LEU A 10 43.78 -50.95 21.50
CA LEU A 10 44.71 -49.84 21.70
C LEU A 10 45.08 -48.98 20.48
N LEU A 11 44.81 -47.67 20.56
CA LEU A 11 45.69 -46.67 19.95
C LEU A 11 45.59 -45.34 20.70
N LEU A 12 46.61 -45.12 21.54
CA LEU A 12 47.01 -43.81 22.05
C LEU A 12 47.89 -43.13 20.99
N LEU A 13 47.57 -41.87 20.67
CA LEU A 13 48.48 -40.76 20.38
C LEU A 13 49.82 -41.03 19.67
N ILE A 14 49.93 -40.63 18.40
CA ILE A 14 51.07 -39.83 17.90
C ILE A 14 50.50 -38.69 17.04
N ALA A 15 50.70 -37.47 17.52
CA ALA A 15 50.42 -36.24 16.81
C ALA A 15 51.59 -35.90 15.87
N ILE A 16 51.31 -35.70 14.59
CA ILE A 16 52.13 -34.91 13.66
C ILE A 16 51.16 -34.03 12.87
N PRO A 17 51.28 -32.69 12.90
CA PRO A 17 50.37 -31.79 12.21
C PRO A 17 50.74 -31.74 10.72
N PHE A 18 49.89 -32.29 9.86
CA PHE A 18 49.85 -31.87 8.46
C PHE A 18 48.87 -30.69 8.36
N PRO A 19 49.30 -29.53 7.84
CA PRO A 19 48.38 -28.40 7.64
C PRO A 19 47.36 -28.80 6.57
N PRO A 20 46.05 -28.68 6.83
CA PRO A 20 45.07 -28.78 5.75
C PRO A 20 45.29 -27.63 4.76
N PRO A 21 44.97 -27.84 3.48
CA PRO A 21 45.11 -26.81 2.46
C PRO A 21 44.33 -25.58 2.91
N SER A 22 44.98 -24.42 2.82
CA SER A 22 44.33 -23.13 3.01
C SER A 22 43.19 -23.00 2.01
N LEU A 23 41.98 -23.41 2.40
CA LEU A 23 40.77 -22.78 1.91
C LEU A 23 40.90 -21.34 2.39
N SER A 24 41.34 -20.47 1.50
CA SER A 24 40.98 -19.08 1.57
C SER A 24 39.47 -19.06 1.73
N ALA A 25 39.01 -18.81 2.95
CA ALA A 25 37.72 -18.23 3.16
C ALA A 25 37.74 -16.96 2.31
N ILE A 26 37.15 -17.05 1.12
CA ILE A 26 36.69 -15.88 0.43
C ILE A 26 35.68 -15.31 1.41
N SER A 27 36.12 -14.36 2.23
CA SER A 27 35.21 -13.37 2.77
C SER A 27 34.59 -12.75 1.51
N SER A 28 33.41 -13.21 1.14
CA SER A 28 32.52 -12.39 0.33
C SER A 28 32.20 -11.20 1.22
N GLY A 29 33.10 -10.21 1.19
CA GLY A 29 32.82 -8.91 1.75
C GLY A 29 31.49 -8.50 1.16
N ASN A 30 30.51 -8.27 2.04
CA ASN A 30 29.18 -7.80 1.69
C ASN A 30 29.28 -6.32 1.27
N SER A 31 30.05 -6.09 0.22
CA SER A 31 30.57 -4.82 -0.26
C SER A 31 29.74 -4.39 -1.47
N SER A 32 28.55 -3.82 -1.22
CA SER A 32 27.89 -2.83 -2.10
C SER A 32 26.42 -2.47 -1.77
N LYS A 33 25.82 -2.85 -0.63
CA LYS A 33 24.37 -2.59 -0.40
C LYS A 33 23.98 -1.12 -0.12
N ARG A 34 24.95 -0.27 0.23
CA ARG A 34 24.71 1.10 0.67
C ARG A 34 25.36 2.06 -0.30
N GLU A 35 24.53 2.87 -0.95
CA GLU A 35 24.99 3.92 -1.84
C GLU A 35 24.83 5.28 -1.15
N VAL A 36 25.88 6.11 -1.18
CA VAL A 36 25.83 7.49 -0.70
C VAL A 36 26.12 8.40 -1.88
N ILE A 37 25.17 9.29 -2.18
CA ILE A 37 25.25 10.26 -3.26
C ILE A 37 25.46 11.63 -2.61
N GLU A 38 26.61 12.25 -2.91
CA GLU A 38 26.86 13.64 -2.55
C GLU A 38 26.22 14.54 -3.61
N VAL A 39 25.28 15.39 -3.21
CA VAL A 39 24.70 16.38 -4.13
C VAL A 39 25.62 17.59 -4.16
N GLY A 40 26.40 17.73 -5.23
CA GLY A 40 27.33 18.83 -5.44
C GLY A 40 26.61 20.16 -5.66
N GLY A 41 26.91 21.16 -4.81
CA GLY A 41 26.79 22.58 -5.16
C GLY A 41 25.38 23.17 -5.13
N GLY A 42 24.84 23.40 -3.94
CA GLY A 42 23.74 24.34 -3.70
C GLY A 42 23.71 24.77 -2.23
N PRO A 43 23.46 26.05 -1.90
CA PRO A 43 23.35 26.53 -0.52
C PRO A 43 22.07 26.04 0.18
N ASP A 44 21.16 25.38 -0.56
CA ASP A 44 19.85 24.95 -0.08
C ASP A 44 19.78 23.46 0.18
N ASP A 45 19.23 23.14 1.35
CA ASP A 45 18.91 21.82 1.84
C ASP A 45 17.66 21.25 1.12
N LEU A 46 17.78 21.08 -0.19
CA LEU A 46 16.69 20.81 -1.12
C LEU A 46 17.01 19.64 -2.05
N VAL A 47 16.13 18.65 -2.09
CA VAL A 47 16.21 17.48 -2.98
C VAL A 47 14.83 17.14 -3.50
N TRP A 48 14.73 16.68 -4.75
CA TRP A 48 13.48 16.13 -5.28
C TRP A 48 13.70 14.81 -6.01
N VAL A 49 12.68 13.96 -5.93
CA VAL A 49 12.66 12.60 -6.48
C VAL A 49 11.36 12.39 -7.25
N VAL A 50 11.37 11.45 -8.18
CA VAL A 50 10.18 11.04 -8.94
C VAL A 50 9.76 9.64 -8.52
N GLN A 51 8.46 9.40 -8.37
CA GLN A 51 7.88 8.07 -8.17
C GLN A 51 6.91 7.76 -9.33
N LEU A 52 7.02 6.55 -9.84
CA LEU A 52 6.12 5.90 -10.80
C LEU A 52 5.74 4.53 -10.24
N SER A 53 4.55 4.04 -10.55
CA SER A 53 4.06 2.75 -10.06
C SER A 53 3.08 2.12 -11.03
N ASP A 54 2.93 0.80 -10.95
CA ASP A 54 1.88 0.06 -11.63
C ASP A 54 1.89 0.35 -13.14
N LEU A 55 3.02 0.05 -13.76
CA LEU A 55 3.28 0.25 -15.18
C LEU A 55 2.44 -0.69 -16.03
N HIS A 56 2.39 -1.96 -15.62
CA HIS A 56 1.72 -3.06 -16.31
C HIS A 56 2.03 -3.05 -17.81
N PHE A 57 3.31 -2.99 -18.18
CA PHE A 57 3.66 -3.14 -19.60
C PHE A 57 3.21 -4.49 -20.08
N SER A 58 2.59 -4.50 -21.27
CA SER A 58 1.98 -5.70 -21.79
C SER A 58 2.02 -5.76 -23.30
N VAL A 59 2.31 -6.96 -23.81
CA VAL A 59 2.20 -7.29 -25.23
C VAL A 59 0.76 -7.14 -25.75
N HIS A 60 -0.23 -7.15 -24.86
CA HIS A 60 -1.64 -6.96 -25.21
C HIS A 60 -2.08 -5.49 -25.14
N HIS A 61 -1.29 -4.64 -24.47
CA HIS A 61 -1.53 -3.22 -24.26
C HIS A 61 -0.27 -2.37 -24.52
N PRO A 62 0.27 -2.41 -25.76
CA PRO A 62 1.54 -1.78 -26.09
C PRO A 62 1.51 -0.25 -25.97
N GLU A 63 0.33 0.37 -25.91
CA GLU A 63 0.18 1.80 -25.64
C GLU A 63 0.76 2.20 -24.28
N ARG A 64 0.72 1.31 -23.26
CA ARG A 64 1.23 1.63 -21.91
C ARG A 64 2.74 1.90 -21.94
N ALA A 65 3.47 1.05 -22.65
CA ALA A 65 4.91 1.14 -22.80
C ALA A 65 5.31 2.29 -23.74
N ARG A 66 4.59 2.46 -24.86
CA ARG A 66 4.82 3.57 -25.81
C ARG A 66 4.61 4.93 -25.16
N ASP A 67 3.50 5.13 -24.47
CA ASP A 67 3.21 6.38 -23.78
C ASP A 67 4.29 6.67 -22.71
N PHE A 68 4.75 5.62 -22.00
CA PHE A 68 5.80 5.76 -20.98
C PHE A 68 7.10 6.25 -21.60
N GLN A 69 7.51 5.60 -22.69
CA GLN A 69 8.70 5.95 -23.45
C GLN A 69 8.68 7.41 -23.95
N GLU A 70 7.55 7.86 -24.48
CA GLU A 70 7.40 9.20 -25.05
C GLU A 70 7.31 10.29 -23.98
N ILE A 71 6.55 10.05 -22.91
CA ILE A 71 6.21 11.07 -21.91
C ILE A 71 7.25 11.14 -20.80
N VAL A 72 7.64 9.99 -20.21
CA VAL A 72 8.46 9.97 -18.99
C VAL A 72 9.89 10.40 -19.28
N GLY A 73 10.50 9.90 -20.36
CA GLY A 73 11.84 10.31 -20.77
C GLY A 73 11.95 11.83 -20.98
N PHE A 74 10.96 12.42 -21.67
CA PHE A 74 10.88 13.86 -21.87
C PHE A 74 10.64 14.62 -20.56
N ALA A 75 9.69 14.20 -19.73
CA ALA A 75 9.40 14.84 -18.45
C ALA A 75 10.63 14.87 -17.52
N LEU A 76 11.33 13.74 -17.39
CA LEU A 76 12.53 13.62 -16.58
C LEU A 76 13.68 14.52 -17.07
N SER A 77 13.75 14.81 -18.38
CA SER A 77 14.81 15.65 -18.96
C SER A 77 14.80 17.10 -18.46
N PHE A 78 13.61 17.63 -18.13
CA PHE A 78 13.47 19.00 -17.59
C PHE A 78 13.21 19.01 -16.07
N ILE A 79 12.71 17.93 -15.48
CA ILE A 79 12.60 17.80 -14.00
C ILE A 79 13.98 17.60 -13.37
N LYS A 80 14.82 16.76 -13.99
CA LYS A 80 16.16 16.36 -13.51
C LYS A 80 16.17 15.95 -12.01
N PRO A 81 15.40 14.92 -11.62
CA PRO A 81 15.33 14.47 -10.23
C PRO A 81 16.63 13.82 -9.75
N SER A 82 16.83 13.83 -8.44
CA SER A 82 17.97 13.17 -7.79
C SER A 82 17.82 11.65 -7.76
N LEU A 83 16.59 11.13 -7.73
CA LEU A 83 16.25 9.69 -7.78
C LEU A 83 14.93 9.48 -8.52
N VAL A 84 14.77 8.30 -9.14
CA VAL A 84 13.53 7.83 -9.75
C VAL A 84 13.18 6.47 -9.17
N PHE A 85 12.02 6.36 -8.53
CA PHE A 85 11.50 5.13 -7.94
C PHE A 85 10.41 4.53 -8.84
N LEU A 86 10.50 3.23 -9.12
CA LEU A 86 9.48 2.43 -9.80
C LEU A 86 8.93 1.39 -8.80
N THR A 87 7.79 1.69 -8.18
CA THR A 87 7.28 0.98 -6.99
C THR A 87 6.44 -0.27 -7.31
N GLY A 88 6.87 -1.07 -8.29
CA GLY A 88 6.30 -2.39 -8.59
C GLY A 88 5.22 -2.41 -9.68
N ASP A 89 4.83 -3.64 -10.02
CA ASP A 89 3.97 -4.00 -11.14
C ASP A 89 4.49 -3.39 -12.46
N LEU A 90 5.74 -3.74 -12.76
CA LEU A 90 6.48 -3.28 -13.93
C LEU A 90 5.92 -3.93 -15.21
N THR A 91 5.54 -5.19 -15.13
CA THR A 91 4.92 -5.98 -16.21
C THR A 91 3.52 -6.44 -15.81
N ASP A 92 2.66 -6.79 -16.79
CA ASP A 92 1.26 -7.14 -16.51
C ASP A 92 1.10 -8.63 -16.16
N GLY A 93 1.86 -9.53 -16.80
CA GLY A 93 1.85 -10.96 -16.50
C GLY A 93 0.48 -11.62 -16.66
N LYS A 94 -0.37 -11.08 -17.54
CA LYS A 94 -1.76 -11.51 -17.76
C LYS A 94 -1.97 -11.92 -19.21
N SER A 95 -2.56 -13.09 -19.44
CA SER A 95 -2.99 -13.51 -20.77
C SER A 95 -4.11 -12.60 -21.30
N LYS A 96 -4.25 -12.54 -22.63
CA LYS A 96 -5.28 -11.72 -23.30
C LYS A 96 -6.71 -11.97 -22.83
N ASP A 97 -7.04 -13.20 -22.43
CA ASP A 97 -8.36 -13.59 -21.91
C ASP A 97 -8.50 -13.41 -20.39
N LEU A 98 -7.42 -12.97 -19.71
CA LEU A 98 -7.31 -12.78 -18.26
C LEU A 98 -7.47 -14.06 -17.44
N LEU A 99 -7.39 -15.24 -18.07
CA LEU A 99 -7.58 -16.54 -17.41
C LEU A 99 -6.27 -17.14 -16.87
N ILE A 100 -5.12 -16.67 -17.37
CA ILE A 100 -3.80 -17.16 -16.99
C ILE A 100 -2.96 -15.98 -16.53
N MET A 101 -2.41 -16.08 -15.32
CA MET A 101 -1.57 -15.05 -14.72
C MET A 101 -0.19 -15.64 -14.43
N LYS A 102 0.81 -15.30 -15.24
CA LYS A 102 2.20 -15.79 -15.15
C LYS A 102 3.14 -14.77 -15.79
N GLN A 103 4.43 -14.88 -15.48
CA GLN A 103 5.46 -14.08 -16.16
C GLN A 103 5.43 -14.28 -17.69
N ASP A 104 5.56 -13.18 -18.43
CA ASP A 104 5.75 -13.15 -19.88
C ASP A 104 7.09 -12.46 -20.20
N GLU A 105 8.02 -13.20 -20.80
CA GLU A 105 9.37 -12.70 -21.07
C GLU A 105 9.38 -11.54 -22.09
N ASP A 106 8.43 -11.50 -23.03
CA ASP A 106 8.35 -10.44 -24.04
C ASP A 106 8.01 -9.09 -23.38
N GLU A 107 7.16 -9.09 -22.35
CA GLU A 107 6.86 -7.89 -21.54
C GLU A 107 8.09 -7.36 -20.81
N TRP A 108 8.94 -8.27 -20.29
CA TRP A 108 10.19 -7.89 -19.62
C TRP A 108 11.27 -7.39 -20.59
N ILE A 109 11.34 -7.96 -21.79
CA ILE A 109 12.20 -7.46 -22.87
C ILE A 109 11.75 -6.06 -23.28
N GLU A 110 10.44 -5.82 -23.40
CA GLU A 110 9.88 -4.49 -23.66
C GLU A 110 10.22 -3.51 -22.53
N TYR A 111 10.01 -3.89 -21.27
CA TYR A 111 10.39 -3.07 -20.11
C TYR A 111 11.85 -2.65 -20.15
N GLN A 112 12.77 -3.61 -20.34
CA GLN A 112 14.20 -3.31 -20.41
C GLN A 112 14.51 -2.30 -21.53
N LYS A 113 13.93 -2.49 -22.72
CA LYS A 113 14.15 -1.60 -23.86
C LYS A 113 13.59 -0.20 -23.61
N VAL A 114 12.37 -0.10 -23.07
CA VAL A 114 11.74 1.19 -22.77
C VAL A 114 12.54 1.94 -21.71
N MET A 115 12.99 1.26 -20.65
CA MET A 115 13.80 1.89 -19.62
C MET A 115 15.17 2.35 -20.14
N GLN A 116 15.80 1.63 -21.06
CA GLN A 116 17.02 2.10 -21.72
C GLN A 116 16.80 3.42 -22.48
N ASP A 117 15.70 3.52 -23.24
CA ASP A 117 15.35 4.75 -23.96
C ASP A 117 14.96 5.90 -23.01
N VAL A 118 14.22 5.62 -21.92
CA VAL A 118 13.90 6.62 -20.89
C VAL A 118 15.15 7.16 -20.22
N VAL A 119 16.11 6.30 -19.84
CA VAL A 119 17.41 6.72 -19.31
C VAL A 119 18.14 7.61 -20.32
N GLN A 120 18.18 7.21 -21.59
CA GLN A 120 18.83 7.98 -22.66
C GLN A 120 18.19 9.36 -22.88
N ARG A 121 16.86 9.42 -23.00
CA ARG A 121 16.11 10.66 -23.29
C ARG A 121 16.08 11.62 -22.11
N SER A 122 16.04 11.09 -20.89
CA SER A 122 16.08 11.91 -19.67
C SER A 122 17.46 12.54 -19.42
N GLY A 123 18.53 11.93 -19.95
CA GLY A 123 19.90 12.35 -19.67
C GLY A 123 20.34 12.08 -18.22
N LEU A 124 19.59 11.25 -17.48
CA LEU A 124 19.92 10.84 -16.12
C LEU A 124 20.88 9.64 -16.14
N ASP A 125 21.70 9.51 -15.11
CA ASP A 125 22.48 8.30 -14.90
C ASP A 125 21.54 7.11 -14.60
N ARG A 126 21.82 5.95 -15.18
CA ARG A 126 21.03 4.74 -14.95
C ARG A 126 20.95 4.37 -13.46
N ARG A 127 21.98 4.68 -12.65
CA ARG A 127 22.03 4.43 -11.20
C ARG A 127 21.02 5.24 -10.40
N THR A 128 20.48 6.32 -10.97
CA THR A 128 19.42 7.15 -10.38
C THR A 128 18.09 6.40 -10.26
N PHE A 129 17.90 5.35 -11.04
CA PHE A 129 16.65 4.58 -11.09
C PHE A 129 16.71 3.38 -10.13
N TYR A 130 15.65 3.19 -9.36
CA TYR A 130 15.45 2.04 -8.47
C TYR A 130 14.07 1.46 -8.72
N ASP A 131 14.02 0.23 -9.23
CA ASP A 131 12.79 -0.54 -9.42
C ASP A 131 12.68 -1.69 -8.42
N LEU A 132 11.46 -2.08 -8.08
CA LEU A 132 11.18 -3.23 -7.22
C LEU A 132 10.04 -4.05 -7.80
N ARG A 133 9.87 -5.29 -7.33
CA ARG A 133 8.76 -6.16 -7.75
C ARG A 133 7.45 -5.69 -7.14
N GLY A 134 6.39 -5.73 -7.93
CA GLY A 134 5.03 -5.87 -7.43
C GLY A 134 4.54 -7.32 -7.47
N ASN A 135 3.26 -7.53 -7.18
CA ASN A 135 2.70 -8.89 -7.22
C ASN A 135 2.64 -9.46 -8.65
N HIS A 136 2.41 -8.62 -9.66
CA HIS A 136 2.38 -9.05 -11.06
C HIS A 136 3.74 -9.51 -11.55
N ASP A 137 4.81 -8.88 -11.06
CA ASP A 137 6.20 -9.22 -11.40
C ASP A 137 6.67 -10.55 -10.77
N ASN A 138 5.82 -11.17 -9.94
CA ASN A 138 6.11 -12.43 -9.26
C ASN A 138 5.11 -13.54 -9.61
N PHE A 139 4.15 -13.33 -10.53
CA PHE A 139 3.16 -14.35 -10.85
C PHE A 139 3.76 -15.66 -11.36
N GLY A 140 3.48 -16.74 -10.62
CA GLY A 140 3.91 -18.09 -10.96
C GLY A 140 5.43 -18.30 -10.90
N VAL A 141 6.19 -17.41 -10.25
CA VAL A 141 7.64 -17.54 -10.09
C VAL A 141 7.94 -18.52 -8.95
N PRO A 142 8.50 -19.72 -9.22
CA PRO A 142 8.69 -20.72 -8.18
C PRO A 142 9.80 -20.34 -7.18
N VAL A 143 10.90 -19.76 -7.68
CA VAL A 143 12.10 -19.44 -6.91
C VAL A 143 12.71 -18.14 -7.44
N ILE A 144 12.96 -17.18 -6.55
CA ILE A 144 13.70 -15.95 -6.84
C ILE A 144 15.14 -16.30 -7.28
N GLY A 145 15.61 -15.67 -8.35
CA GLY A 145 16.88 -15.95 -9.02
C GLY A 145 16.85 -17.16 -9.97
N GLY A 146 15.70 -17.83 -10.09
CA GLY A 146 15.49 -18.94 -11.02
C GLY A 146 15.30 -18.50 -12.47
N SER A 147 15.09 -19.48 -13.36
CA SER A 147 14.89 -19.26 -14.81
C SER A 147 13.68 -18.38 -15.16
N PHE A 148 12.63 -18.42 -14.33
CA PHE A 148 11.40 -17.64 -14.51
C PHE A 148 11.38 -16.32 -13.73
N ASP A 149 12.46 -16.00 -13.00
CA ASP A 149 12.57 -14.71 -12.32
C ASP A 149 13.13 -13.66 -13.29
N PHE A 150 12.24 -13.16 -14.15
CA PHE A 150 12.59 -12.18 -15.15
C PHE A 150 12.89 -10.80 -14.58
N TYR A 151 12.36 -10.45 -13.40
CA TYR A 151 12.79 -9.24 -12.70
C TYR A 151 14.31 -9.26 -12.48
N SER A 152 14.86 -10.34 -11.90
CA SER A 152 16.32 -10.41 -11.65
C SER A 152 17.14 -10.31 -12.94
N LYS A 153 16.58 -10.76 -14.06
CA LYS A 153 17.23 -10.75 -15.37
C LYS A 153 17.11 -9.41 -16.10
N TYR A 154 15.96 -8.73 -16.07
CA TYR A 154 15.66 -7.59 -16.96
C TYR A 154 15.53 -6.24 -16.26
N SER A 155 15.21 -6.22 -14.95
CA SER A 155 15.03 -4.99 -14.18
C SER A 155 16.29 -4.13 -14.14
N ILE A 156 16.15 -2.83 -13.87
CA ILE A 156 17.28 -1.93 -13.66
C ILE A 156 18.10 -2.39 -12.46
N ASN A 157 17.46 -2.68 -11.33
CA ASN A 157 18.17 -3.13 -10.14
C ASN A 157 18.86 -4.48 -10.36
N GLY A 158 18.22 -5.44 -11.02
CA GLY A 158 18.86 -6.71 -11.40
C GLY A 158 20.11 -6.50 -12.27
N GLN A 159 20.00 -5.63 -13.28
CA GLN A 159 21.10 -5.28 -14.17
C GLN A 159 22.23 -4.48 -13.50
N LEU A 160 21.93 -3.74 -12.43
CA LEU A 160 22.89 -3.03 -11.60
C LEU A 160 23.41 -3.88 -10.42
N GLN A 161 23.06 -5.16 -10.36
CA GLN A 161 23.44 -6.10 -9.28
C GLN A 161 22.91 -5.68 -7.89
N ARG A 162 21.81 -4.92 -7.85
CA ARG A 162 21.04 -4.56 -6.64
C ARG A 162 20.01 -5.66 -6.32
N THR A 163 20.47 -6.90 -6.23
CA THR A 163 19.62 -8.11 -6.19
C THR A 163 19.07 -8.44 -4.80
N GLY A 164 19.44 -7.68 -3.76
CA GLY A 164 18.89 -7.86 -2.42
C GLY A 164 17.41 -7.47 -2.35
N LYS A 165 16.69 -8.04 -1.37
CA LYS A 165 15.30 -7.63 -1.08
C LYS A 165 15.22 -6.24 -0.48
N VAL A 166 16.31 -5.69 0.04
CA VAL A 166 16.38 -4.31 0.55
C VAL A 166 17.54 -3.60 -0.12
N ASN A 167 17.26 -2.41 -0.66
CA ASN A 167 18.27 -1.52 -1.23
C ASN A 167 18.12 -0.14 -0.59
N SER A 168 19.23 0.44 -0.14
CA SER A 168 19.22 1.76 0.48
C SER A 168 20.13 2.73 -0.26
N VAL A 169 19.70 3.99 -0.33
CA VAL A 169 20.47 5.09 -0.88
C VAL A 169 20.34 6.29 0.03
N THR A 170 21.47 6.90 0.35
CA THR A 170 21.52 8.14 1.13
C THR A 170 21.93 9.29 0.23
N ILE A 171 21.11 10.32 0.15
CA ILE A 171 21.52 11.60 -0.41
C ILE A 171 22.02 12.49 0.73
N GLN A 172 23.25 12.97 0.61
CA GLN A 172 23.83 13.89 1.58
C GLN A 172 23.75 15.33 1.05
N THR A 173 23.13 16.21 1.84
CA THR A 173 23.14 17.66 1.64
C THR A 173 24.13 18.31 2.62
N SER A 174 24.34 19.62 2.50
CA SER A 174 25.19 20.38 3.43
C SER A 174 24.66 20.39 4.88
N LYS A 175 23.36 20.14 5.09
CA LYS A 175 22.70 20.22 6.41
C LYS A 175 22.13 18.88 6.90
N ARG A 176 21.77 17.94 6.02
CA ARG A 176 21.09 16.68 6.39
C ARG A 176 21.48 15.49 5.53
N LYS A 177 21.10 14.31 5.99
CA LYS A 177 21.05 13.07 5.21
C LYS A 177 19.61 12.71 4.91
N LEU A 178 19.35 12.33 3.66
CA LEU A 178 18.07 11.83 3.19
C LEU A 178 18.25 10.35 2.91
N LEU A 179 17.75 9.50 3.79
CA LEU A 179 17.84 8.05 3.66
C LEU A 179 16.58 7.52 2.98
N PHE A 180 16.76 6.88 1.84
CA PHE A 180 15.72 6.14 1.13
C PHE A 180 15.96 4.64 1.26
N VAL A 181 14.96 3.89 1.72
CA VAL A 181 15.04 2.43 1.87
C VAL A 181 13.92 1.77 1.06
N GLY A 182 14.31 1.13 -0.05
CA GLY A 182 13.42 0.35 -0.92
C GLY A 182 13.41 -1.11 -0.54
N PHE A 183 12.25 -1.76 -0.59
CA PHE A 183 12.16 -3.19 -0.27
C PHE A 183 11.17 -3.98 -1.14
N ASP A 184 11.51 -5.24 -1.40
CA ASP A 184 10.69 -6.25 -2.04
C ASP A 184 10.08 -7.17 -0.97
N SER A 185 8.77 -6.98 -0.75
CA SER A 185 7.98 -7.80 0.17
C SER A 185 7.12 -8.84 -0.53
N THR A 186 7.37 -9.14 -1.81
CA THR A 186 6.68 -10.23 -2.50
C THR A 186 7.04 -11.59 -1.88
N MET A 187 6.14 -12.56 -2.06
CA MET A 187 6.37 -13.95 -1.64
C MET A 187 7.67 -14.51 -2.23
N SER A 188 8.38 -15.35 -1.47
CA SER A 188 9.57 -16.06 -1.98
C SER A 188 9.26 -16.98 -3.17
N SER A 189 8.04 -17.49 -3.21
CA SER A 189 7.48 -18.27 -4.31
C SER A 189 6.16 -17.63 -4.69
N GLY A 190 6.13 -16.95 -5.82
CA GLY A 190 4.95 -16.21 -6.25
C GLY A 190 3.91 -17.13 -6.86
N LEU A 191 2.71 -17.06 -6.31
CA LEU A 191 1.58 -17.85 -6.77
C LEU A 191 1.04 -17.27 -8.09
N HIS A 192 0.35 -18.08 -8.88
CA HIS A 192 -0.54 -17.53 -9.91
C HIS A 192 -1.63 -16.67 -9.25
N GLY A 193 -2.05 -15.61 -9.93
CA GLY A 193 -3.22 -14.85 -9.50
C GLY A 193 -4.51 -15.71 -9.59
N PRO A 194 -5.58 -15.32 -8.88
CA PRO A 194 -5.72 -14.07 -8.10
C PRO A 194 -5.15 -14.17 -6.67
N THR A 195 -4.50 -15.27 -6.28
CA THR A 195 -4.05 -15.51 -4.90
C THR A 195 -2.63 -15.02 -4.61
N ASN A 196 -2.18 -13.96 -5.29
CA ASN A 196 -0.90 -13.29 -5.07
C ASN A 196 -1.17 -11.78 -5.04
N LEU A 197 -1.74 -11.33 -3.92
CA LEU A 197 -2.31 -9.99 -3.71
C LEU A 197 -1.60 -9.24 -2.58
N PHE A 198 -1.17 -9.94 -1.52
CA PHE A 198 -0.57 -9.32 -0.34
C PHE A 198 0.95 -9.28 -0.44
N GLY A 199 1.56 -8.29 0.21
CA GLY A 199 2.97 -8.36 0.59
C GLY A 199 3.15 -9.34 1.74
N HIS A 200 4.17 -10.19 1.68
CA HIS A 200 4.51 -11.22 2.68
C HIS A 200 5.89 -10.96 3.29
N PRO A 201 6.02 -9.93 4.16
CA PRO A 201 7.29 -9.64 4.80
C PRO A 201 7.70 -10.78 5.75
N THR A 202 8.92 -11.29 5.58
CA THR A 202 9.50 -12.26 6.52
C THR A 202 10.17 -11.55 7.70
N ASP A 203 10.42 -12.27 8.78
CA ASP A 203 11.13 -11.71 9.95
C ASP A 203 12.55 -11.25 9.57
N GLU A 204 13.21 -11.94 8.63
CA GLU A 204 14.51 -11.56 8.09
C GLU A 204 14.43 -10.27 7.30
N LEU A 205 13.40 -10.11 6.44
CA LEU A 205 13.19 -8.87 5.69
C LEU A 205 12.97 -7.69 6.63
N LEU A 206 12.10 -7.84 7.64
CA LEU A 206 11.84 -6.80 8.63
C LEU A 206 13.09 -6.45 9.43
N ALA A 207 13.93 -7.43 9.75
CA ALA A 207 15.22 -7.20 10.42
C ALA A 207 16.21 -6.43 9.52
N GLU A 208 16.27 -6.75 8.23
CA GLU A 208 17.12 -6.05 7.25
C GLU A 208 16.66 -4.60 7.06
N ILE A 209 15.36 -4.35 6.87
CA ILE A 209 14.78 -3.01 6.78
C ILE A 209 15.11 -2.22 8.06
N ASN A 210 14.90 -2.81 9.23
CA ASN A 210 15.23 -2.17 10.49
C ASN A 210 16.73 -1.81 10.60
N SER A 211 17.61 -2.69 10.15
CA SER A 211 19.06 -2.44 10.12
C SER A 211 19.43 -1.28 9.20
N GLU A 212 18.89 -1.25 7.99
CA GLU A 212 19.17 -0.18 7.02
C GLU A 212 18.62 1.18 7.48
N LEU A 213 17.45 1.21 8.11
CA LEU A 213 16.88 2.43 8.71
C LEU A 213 17.68 2.93 9.92
N SER A 214 18.43 2.06 10.60
CA SER A 214 19.26 2.42 11.76
C SER A 214 20.65 2.92 11.39
N GLN A 215 21.04 2.90 10.10
CA GLN A 215 22.44 3.00 9.70
C GLN A 215 23.12 4.33 10.08
N TRP A 216 22.34 5.39 10.29
CA TRP A 216 22.83 6.72 10.66
C TRP A 216 22.53 7.11 12.12
N ASP A 217 21.90 6.24 12.90
CA ASP A 217 21.46 6.56 14.28
C ASP A 217 22.64 6.82 15.23
N SER A 218 23.84 6.32 14.90
CA SER A 218 25.08 6.57 15.66
C SER A 218 25.72 7.94 15.42
N GLN A 219 25.16 8.76 14.50
CA GLN A 219 25.66 10.09 14.15
C GLN A 219 24.66 11.19 14.56
N PRO A 220 24.41 11.39 15.86
CA PRO A 220 23.28 12.19 16.36
C PRO A 220 23.36 13.68 16.01
N THR A 221 24.52 14.19 15.58
CA THR A 221 24.72 15.59 15.21
C THR A 221 24.21 15.92 13.81
N GLN A 222 23.94 14.93 12.96
CA GLN A 222 23.47 15.13 11.58
C GLN A 222 21.98 14.81 11.49
N LEU A 223 21.18 15.75 10.99
CA LEU A 223 19.74 15.53 10.78
C LEU A 223 19.54 14.44 9.72
N VAL A 224 18.64 13.50 9.98
CA VAL A 224 18.30 12.41 9.05
C VAL A 224 16.80 12.44 8.78
N THR A 225 16.43 12.55 7.51
CA THR A 225 15.06 12.35 7.01
C THR A 225 15.00 10.94 6.44
N LYS A 226 14.00 10.15 6.83
CA LYS A 226 13.90 8.72 6.46
C LYS A 226 12.62 8.50 5.65
N VAL A 227 12.77 8.01 4.42
CA VAL A 227 11.68 7.65 3.53
C VAL A 227 11.84 6.18 3.12
N SER A 228 10.78 5.40 3.23
CA SER A 228 10.78 4.03 2.71
C SER A 228 9.89 3.93 1.47
N PHE A 229 10.18 2.98 0.59
CA PHE A 229 9.33 2.71 -0.57
C PHE A 229 9.22 1.20 -0.84
N GLY A 230 8.04 0.78 -1.28
CA GLY A 230 7.69 -0.61 -1.57
C GLY A 230 6.49 -0.66 -2.50
N HIS A 231 5.98 -1.84 -2.78
CA HIS A 231 4.80 -1.97 -3.65
C HIS A 231 3.49 -1.91 -2.86
N PHE A 232 3.34 -2.76 -1.84
CA PHE A 232 2.08 -2.99 -1.15
C PHE A 232 1.78 -1.94 -0.07
N PRO A 233 0.57 -1.35 -0.07
CA PRO A 233 0.03 -0.65 1.09
C PRO A 233 -0.03 -1.56 2.31
N LEU A 234 0.03 -0.98 3.50
CA LEU A 234 0.10 -1.71 4.77
C LEU A 234 -1.17 -2.50 5.06
N SER A 235 -2.32 -2.05 4.56
CA SER A 235 -3.60 -2.78 4.58
C SER A 235 -3.59 -4.06 3.74
N PHE A 236 -2.67 -4.15 2.77
CA PHE A 236 -2.41 -5.30 1.90
C PHE A 236 -1.02 -5.89 2.17
N SER A 237 -0.55 -5.82 3.42
CA SER A 237 0.68 -6.48 3.86
C SER A 237 0.37 -7.41 5.03
N ALA A 238 0.78 -8.67 4.91
CA ALA A 238 0.62 -9.68 5.95
C ALA A 238 1.59 -9.45 7.11
N ALA A 239 1.25 -9.99 8.28
CA ALA A 239 2.20 -10.07 9.39
C ALA A 239 3.24 -11.16 9.11
N SER A 240 4.47 -10.97 9.63
CA SER A 240 5.51 -12.00 9.59
C SER A 240 5.17 -13.19 10.50
N LYS A 241 6.00 -14.25 10.46
CA LYS A 241 5.80 -15.45 11.32
C LYS A 241 5.82 -15.10 12.81
N SER A 242 6.62 -14.11 13.23
CA SER A 242 6.62 -13.61 14.62
C SER A 242 5.45 -12.68 14.97
N GLY A 243 4.59 -12.35 14.01
CA GLY A 243 3.45 -11.44 14.16
C GLY A 243 3.81 -9.95 14.03
N LYS A 244 5.07 -9.63 13.67
CA LYS A 244 5.52 -8.25 13.42
C LYS A 244 5.07 -7.77 12.04
N THR A 245 4.91 -6.48 11.89
CA THR A 245 4.46 -5.83 10.66
C THR A 245 5.45 -4.78 10.19
N LEU A 246 5.32 -4.35 8.92
CA LEU A 246 6.04 -3.17 8.41
C LEU A 246 5.71 -1.91 9.21
N GLN A 247 4.44 -1.75 9.62
CA GLN A 247 3.99 -0.63 10.46
C GLN A 247 4.81 -0.53 11.76
N ASP A 248 5.09 -1.66 12.43
CA ASP A 248 5.89 -1.67 13.67
C ASP A 248 7.30 -1.12 13.43
N ILE A 249 7.92 -1.47 12.30
CA ILE A 249 9.27 -1.00 11.93
C ILE A 249 9.23 0.49 11.58
N PHE A 250 8.23 0.93 10.83
CA PHE A 250 8.13 2.32 10.37
C PHE A 250 7.82 3.29 11.51
N ILE A 251 6.93 2.91 12.44
CA ILE A 251 6.67 3.68 13.67
C ILE A 251 7.93 3.76 14.53
N LYS A 252 8.63 2.63 14.73
CA LYS A 252 9.87 2.58 15.51
C LYS A 252 10.92 3.56 14.99
N HIS A 253 11.01 3.72 13.67
CA HIS A 253 11.98 4.60 13.02
C HIS A 253 11.48 6.03 12.77
N SER A 254 10.22 6.32 13.10
CA SER A 254 9.58 7.63 12.86
C SER A 254 9.81 8.11 11.44
N LEU A 255 9.43 7.30 10.45
CA LEU A 255 9.58 7.66 9.04
C LEU A 255 8.84 8.97 8.73
N ASP A 256 9.39 9.76 7.82
CA ASP A 256 8.67 10.92 7.31
C ASP A 256 7.56 10.48 6.34
N ALA A 257 7.85 9.49 5.48
CA ALA A 257 6.89 8.91 4.54
C ALA A 257 7.24 7.47 4.13
N TYR A 258 6.20 6.69 3.84
CA TYR A 258 6.24 5.42 3.11
C TYR A 258 5.54 5.59 1.76
N LEU A 259 6.26 5.35 0.66
CA LEU A 259 5.75 5.46 -0.70
C LEU A 259 5.38 4.08 -1.25
N CYS A 260 4.15 3.93 -1.75
CA CYS A 260 3.65 2.65 -2.30
C CYS A 260 2.76 2.85 -3.54
N GLY A 261 2.36 1.72 -4.14
CA GLY A 261 1.46 1.63 -5.30
C GLY A 261 0.36 0.59 -5.06
N HIS A 262 0.10 -0.28 -6.05
CA HIS A 262 -0.76 -1.47 -5.96
C HIS A 262 -2.27 -1.23 -6.11
N LEU A 263 -2.92 -0.32 -5.37
CA LEU A 263 -4.40 -0.25 -5.43
C LEU A 263 -4.90 0.44 -6.71
N HIS A 264 -4.08 1.28 -7.35
CA HIS A 264 -4.43 2.04 -8.55
C HIS A 264 -5.49 3.11 -8.23
N THR A 265 -5.69 4.04 -9.18
CA THR A 265 -6.66 5.13 -9.04
C THR A 265 -8.13 4.70 -9.00
N LYS A 266 -8.42 3.39 -9.19
CA LYS A 266 -9.78 2.85 -9.21
C LYS A 266 -10.47 2.93 -7.84
N PHE A 267 -9.72 2.92 -6.75
CA PHE A 267 -10.28 2.98 -5.38
C PHE A 267 -10.36 4.38 -4.81
N GLY A 268 -9.79 5.38 -5.49
CA GLY A 268 -9.80 6.77 -5.07
C GLY A 268 -8.55 7.49 -5.54
N GLN A 269 -8.53 8.81 -5.32
CA GLN A 269 -7.34 9.63 -5.53
C GLN A 269 -6.66 10.00 -4.20
N ASN A 270 -7.38 9.87 -3.07
CA ASN A 270 -6.88 10.22 -1.73
C ASN A 270 -6.49 8.99 -0.92
N LEU A 271 -5.64 8.14 -1.51
CA LEU A 271 -5.14 6.91 -0.88
C LEU A 271 -3.92 7.24 0.01
N LYS A 272 -4.22 7.93 1.12
CA LYS A 272 -3.25 8.49 2.07
C LYS A 272 -3.66 8.12 3.48
N ARG A 273 -2.73 7.58 4.27
CA ARG A 273 -2.99 7.17 5.64
C ARG A 273 -1.91 7.66 6.58
N HIS A 274 -2.30 8.42 7.60
CA HIS A 274 -1.42 8.76 8.72
C HIS A 274 -1.42 7.62 9.74
N HIS A 275 -0.23 7.23 10.17
CA HIS A 275 0.00 6.21 11.20
C HIS A 275 0.68 6.85 12.40
N HIS A 276 0.30 6.44 13.61
CA HIS A 276 0.91 6.92 14.84
C HIS A 276 0.96 5.82 15.90
N SER A 277 1.91 5.91 16.83
CA SER A 277 1.91 5.09 18.03
C SER A 277 0.72 5.50 18.89
N SER A 278 -0.08 4.53 19.34
CA SER A 278 -1.11 4.77 20.33
C SER A 278 -0.52 4.47 21.71
N HIS A 279 -0.66 5.40 22.66
CA HIS A 279 -0.18 5.26 24.05
C HIS A 279 -0.97 4.23 24.88
N HIS A 280 -1.81 3.40 24.26
CA HIS A 280 -2.45 2.29 24.95
C HIS A 280 -1.60 1.05 24.73
N ASP A 281 -0.86 0.68 25.77
CA ASP A 281 -0.03 -0.52 25.95
C ASP A 281 -0.84 -1.84 25.88
N SER A 282 -1.67 -1.99 24.86
CA SER A 282 -2.33 -3.22 24.51
C SER A 282 -2.32 -3.31 23.00
N TYR A 283 -1.60 -4.30 22.50
CA TYR A 283 -1.48 -4.76 21.11
C TYR A 283 -2.82 -5.10 20.44
N SER A 284 -3.90 -4.34 20.67
CA SER A 284 -5.10 -4.43 19.86
C SER A 284 -4.73 -3.90 18.48
N LYS A 285 -4.38 -4.82 17.57
CA LYS A 285 -4.28 -4.54 16.15
C LYS A 285 -5.51 -3.73 15.78
N GLN A 286 -5.32 -2.45 15.48
CA GLN A 286 -6.43 -1.57 15.16
C GLN A 286 -7.00 -2.06 13.82
N LEU A 287 -8.03 -2.91 13.88
CA LEU A 287 -8.61 -3.59 12.73
C LEU A 287 -9.14 -2.62 11.69
N PHE A 288 -9.58 -1.44 12.16
CA PHE A 288 -10.13 -0.37 11.34
C PHE A 288 -9.56 0.98 11.76
N GLN A 289 -9.17 1.77 10.77
CA GLN A 289 -8.94 3.20 10.91
C GLN A 289 -9.99 3.93 10.10
N LEU A 290 -10.84 4.71 10.76
CA LEU A 290 -11.96 5.41 10.10
C LEU A 290 -11.51 6.70 9.39
N ASN A 291 -10.37 7.27 9.78
CA ASN A 291 -9.88 8.53 9.26
C ASN A 291 -8.42 8.39 8.80
N GLY A 292 -8.13 8.76 7.55
CA GLY A 292 -6.78 8.74 7.00
C GLY A 292 -5.88 9.92 7.40
N HIS A 293 -6.44 10.90 8.11
CA HIS A 293 -5.74 12.14 8.46
C HIS A 293 -5.23 12.15 9.90
N ARG A 294 -4.19 12.95 10.14
CA ARG A 294 -3.66 13.21 11.48
C ARG A 294 -4.72 13.87 12.37
N THR A 295 -4.86 13.38 13.59
CA THR A 295 -5.72 14.03 14.59
C THR A 295 -5.00 15.23 15.22
N PRO A 296 -5.68 16.38 15.40
CA PRO A 296 -5.08 17.52 16.08
C PRO A 296 -4.69 17.12 17.51
N SER A 297 -3.41 17.23 17.86
CA SER A 297 -2.99 17.11 19.26
C SER A 297 -3.46 18.36 20.01
N GLY A 298 -4.10 18.18 21.18
CA GLY A 298 -4.54 19.28 22.05
C GLY A 298 -3.40 20.21 22.50
N ASN A 299 -2.15 19.81 22.26
CA ASN A 299 -0.91 20.54 22.56
C ASN A 299 -0.20 21.07 21.30
N ALA A 300 -0.87 21.19 20.14
CA ALA A 300 -0.26 21.75 18.92
C ALA A 300 0.28 23.19 19.07
N SER A 301 -0.12 23.90 20.14
CA SER A 301 0.38 25.22 20.53
C SER A 301 1.54 25.19 21.53
N SER A 302 1.83 24.06 22.20
CA SER A 302 2.93 23.96 23.16
C SER A 302 4.16 23.40 22.47
N CYS A 303 5.17 24.24 22.30
CA CYS A 303 6.50 23.83 21.83
C CYS A 303 7.22 23.04 22.94
N SER A 304 6.75 21.82 23.21
CA SER A 304 7.35 20.91 24.17
C SER A 304 8.56 20.24 23.53
N LYS A 305 9.76 20.62 23.98
CA LYS A 305 11.02 19.93 23.63
C LYS A 305 11.11 18.53 24.26
N ASP A 306 10.25 18.25 25.25
CA ASP A 306 10.19 16.98 26.01
C ASP A 306 9.02 16.08 25.60
N ALA A 307 8.37 16.35 24.46
CA ALA A 307 7.42 15.40 23.91
C ALA A 307 8.21 14.19 23.41
N THR A 308 8.25 13.12 24.22
CA THR A 308 8.64 11.77 23.79
C THR A 308 8.16 11.57 22.36
N SER A 309 9.08 11.36 21.41
CA SER A 309 8.74 11.29 19.99
C SER A 309 7.68 10.21 19.79
N ILE A 310 6.43 10.64 19.61
CA ILE A 310 5.35 9.76 19.21
C ILE A 310 5.75 9.28 17.82
N GLY A 311 6.03 7.99 17.68
CA GLY A 311 6.40 7.41 16.40
C GLY A 311 5.22 7.57 15.45
N GLU A 312 5.39 8.33 14.39
CA GLU A 312 4.37 8.54 13.37
C GLU A 312 5.02 8.50 11.97
N PHE A 313 4.19 8.29 10.96
CA PHE A 313 4.60 8.45 9.57
C PHE A 313 3.38 8.57 8.66
N TRP A 314 3.61 9.06 7.44
CA TRP A 314 2.62 9.05 6.38
C TRP A 314 2.81 7.88 5.42
N GLU A 315 1.74 7.16 5.12
CA GLU A 315 1.68 6.20 4.02
C GLU A 315 1.00 6.86 2.81
N TRP A 316 1.69 6.85 1.67
CA TRP A 316 1.29 7.51 0.45
C TRP A 316 1.27 6.56 -0.74
N GLU A 317 0.10 6.00 -1.01
CA GLU A 317 -0.15 5.31 -2.26
C GLU A 317 -0.21 6.31 -3.42
N MET A 318 0.31 5.95 -4.59
CA MET A 318 0.17 6.76 -5.81
C MET A 318 -0.77 6.12 -6.82
N GLY A 319 -1.27 6.96 -7.72
CA GLY A 319 -2.03 6.49 -8.87
C GLY A 319 -1.18 5.66 -9.83
N ASP A 320 -1.84 4.84 -10.64
CA ASP A 320 -1.21 3.92 -11.58
C ASP A 320 -0.78 4.58 -12.89
N TRP A 321 0.28 4.05 -13.50
CA TRP A 321 0.58 4.35 -14.89
C TRP A 321 -0.40 3.66 -15.85
N ARG A 322 -0.79 2.41 -15.56
CA ARG A 322 -1.64 1.52 -16.38
C ARG A 322 -2.85 2.18 -17.05
N LYS A 323 -3.62 2.98 -16.32
CA LYS A 323 -4.86 3.67 -16.77
C LYS A 323 -4.75 5.18 -16.65
N SER A 324 -4.06 5.68 -15.63
CA SER A 324 -4.02 7.11 -15.31
C SER A 324 -2.76 7.82 -15.81
N ARG A 325 -1.73 7.09 -16.27
CA ARG A 325 -0.42 7.65 -16.66
C ARG A 325 0.10 8.60 -15.57
N ALA A 326 -0.03 8.17 -14.32
CA ALA A 326 0.29 9.01 -13.18
C ALA A 326 1.79 9.02 -12.88
N MET A 327 2.30 10.16 -12.42
CA MET A 327 3.68 10.34 -11.95
C MET A 327 3.68 11.27 -10.75
N ARG A 328 4.41 10.93 -9.69
CA ARG A 328 4.60 11.81 -8.53
C ARG A 328 5.95 12.49 -8.58
N VAL A 329 5.98 13.79 -8.28
CA VAL A 329 7.21 14.51 -7.93
C VAL A 329 7.16 14.85 -6.45
N LEU A 330 8.17 14.44 -5.70
CA LEU A 330 8.33 14.65 -4.26
C LEU A 330 9.53 15.57 -4.03
N ALA A 331 9.39 16.55 -3.16
CA ALA A 331 10.47 17.44 -2.72
C ALA A 331 10.65 17.39 -1.21
N ILE A 332 11.90 17.45 -0.78
CA ILE A 332 12.33 17.59 0.60
C ILE A 332 13.08 18.91 0.70
N ASP A 333 12.45 19.93 1.28
CA ASP A 333 12.93 21.32 1.35
C ASP A 333 13.10 21.74 2.81
N GLY A 334 14.34 21.75 3.30
CA GLY A 334 14.63 22.01 4.70
C GLY A 334 14.03 20.95 5.64
N GLY A 335 13.83 19.73 5.15
CA GLY A 335 13.23 18.62 5.91
C GLY A 335 11.72 18.52 5.86
N ARG A 336 11.08 19.51 5.23
CA ARG A 336 9.65 19.45 4.96
C ARG A 336 9.44 18.68 3.66
N ILE A 337 8.49 17.75 3.70
CA ILE A 337 8.16 16.93 2.53
C ILE A 337 6.88 17.48 1.89
N SER A 338 6.92 17.67 0.56
CA SER A 338 5.78 18.09 -0.25
C SER A 338 5.79 17.31 -1.56
N PHE A 339 4.63 17.02 -2.13
CA PHE A 339 4.53 16.29 -3.40
C PHE A 339 3.42 16.84 -4.30
N VAL A 340 3.49 16.47 -5.57
CA VAL A 340 2.42 16.65 -6.55
C VAL A 340 2.28 15.37 -7.37
N ASP A 341 1.03 14.96 -7.58
CA ASP A 341 0.68 13.85 -8.46
C ASP A 341 0.20 14.41 -9.80
N ILE A 342 0.84 13.98 -10.88
CA ILE A 342 0.61 14.47 -12.23
C ILE A 342 -0.08 13.39 -13.03
N ASN A 343 -1.16 13.74 -13.73
CA ASN A 343 -1.86 12.85 -14.65
C ASN A 343 -1.55 13.23 -16.10
N PHE A 344 -0.97 12.30 -16.86
CA PHE A 344 -0.61 12.50 -18.26
C PHE A 344 -1.62 11.93 -19.27
N LYS A 345 -2.80 11.47 -18.83
CA LYS A 345 -3.83 10.90 -19.72
C LYS A 345 -4.33 11.88 -20.78
N LEU A 346 -4.29 13.19 -20.48
CA LEU A 346 -4.63 14.26 -21.42
C LEU A 346 -3.43 14.79 -22.21
N GLY A 347 -2.30 14.08 -22.18
CA GLY A 347 -1.07 14.43 -22.88
C GLY A 347 0.06 14.87 -21.96
N ALA A 348 1.24 15.04 -22.57
CA ALA A 348 2.45 15.50 -21.88
C ALA A 348 2.24 16.88 -21.25
N LYS A 349 2.77 17.08 -20.05
CA LYS A 349 2.84 18.38 -19.38
C LYS A 349 4.21 18.98 -19.64
N GLU A 350 4.24 20.23 -20.08
CA GLU A 350 5.48 20.98 -20.32
C GLU A 350 5.90 21.85 -19.15
N THR A 351 5.02 22.03 -18.17
CA THR A 351 5.28 22.75 -16.92
C THR A 351 4.70 21.95 -15.75
N ILE A 352 5.51 21.76 -14.71
CA ILE A 352 5.14 21.09 -13.47
C ILE A 352 5.48 22.05 -12.32
N ILE A 353 4.51 22.26 -11.43
CA ILE A 353 4.63 23.18 -10.32
C ILE A 353 4.47 22.39 -9.03
N LEU A 354 5.50 22.40 -8.19
CA LEU A 354 5.53 21.74 -6.89
C LEU A 354 5.78 22.79 -5.80
N PRO A 355 4.73 23.34 -5.21
CA PRO A 355 4.89 24.25 -4.09
C PRO A 355 5.48 23.51 -2.87
N THR A 356 6.55 24.03 -2.26
CA THR A 356 7.29 23.37 -1.15
C THR A 356 7.04 24.02 0.21
N PHE A 357 6.60 25.27 0.25
CA PHE A 357 6.16 25.95 1.48
C PHE A 357 5.21 27.13 1.15
N PRO A 358 4.16 27.40 1.96
CA PRO A 358 3.67 26.63 3.10
C PRO A 358 3.13 25.26 2.69
N LEU A 359 3.25 24.24 3.55
CA LEU A 359 2.85 22.86 3.24
C LEU A 359 1.33 22.70 3.10
N ASP A 360 0.92 21.67 2.35
CA ASP A 360 -0.48 21.25 2.28
C ASP A 360 -0.95 20.77 3.66
N SER A 361 -1.89 21.48 4.27
CA SER A 361 -2.35 21.20 5.63
C SER A 361 -2.99 19.82 5.77
N ARG A 362 -3.38 19.17 4.66
CA ARG A 362 -3.96 17.83 4.65
C ARG A 362 -2.95 16.73 4.95
N PHE A 363 -1.66 16.96 4.66
CA PHE A 363 -0.61 15.93 4.63
C PHE A 363 0.62 16.29 5.46
N THR A 364 0.47 17.12 6.50
CA THR A 364 1.58 17.52 7.38
C THR A 364 1.84 16.50 8.48
N SER A 365 3.12 16.37 8.89
CA SER A 365 3.53 15.59 10.06
C SER A 365 3.55 16.47 11.31
N ALA A 366 3.51 15.87 12.51
CA ALA A 366 3.73 16.58 13.77
C ALA A 366 5.14 17.15 13.89
N SER A 367 6.13 16.46 13.31
CA SER A 367 7.50 16.94 13.18
C SER A 367 7.65 18.12 12.22
N SER A 368 6.64 18.41 11.38
CA SER A 368 6.57 19.61 10.55
C SER A 368 6.34 20.82 11.48
N GLN A 369 7.43 21.36 12.02
CA GLN A 369 7.43 22.35 13.09
C GLN A 369 6.46 23.50 12.81
N ASN A 370 5.61 23.80 13.80
CA ASN A 370 4.91 25.07 13.89
C ASN A 370 5.98 26.18 13.78
N TYR A 371 5.77 27.19 12.91
CA TYR A 371 6.73 28.28 12.73
C TYR A 371 7.08 29.01 14.05
N LYS A 372 6.19 28.93 15.06
CA LYS A 372 6.41 29.46 16.43
C LYS A 372 7.34 28.61 17.28
N CYS A 373 7.50 27.32 16.95
CA CYS A 373 8.41 26.41 17.63
C CYS A 373 9.80 26.53 16.99
N GLY A 374 10.57 27.51 17.49
CA GLY A 374 11.93 27.89 17.08
C GLY A 374 12.60 26.94 16.09
N SER A 375 12.58 27.32 14.82
CA SER A 375 13.30 26.66 13.73
C SER A 375 14.82 26.86 13.86
N THR A 376 15.60 25.87 13.43
CA THR A 376 17.05 25.98 13.23
C THR A 376 17.42 26.96 12.11
N ASP A 377 16.47 27.35 11.25
CA ASP A 377 16.63 28.34 10.18
C ASP A 377 15.35 29.19 10.02
N PRO A 378 15.26 30.37 10.68
CA PRO A 378 14.11 31.27 10.61
C PRO A 378 13.82 31.77 9.18
N SER A 379 14.85 31.88 8.35
CA SER A 379 14.75 32.42 6.98
C SER A 379 13.86 31.57 6.07
N SER A 380 13.69 30.28 6.39
CA SER A 380 12.88 29.36 5.58
C SER A 380 11.36 29.61 5.66
N TYR A 381 10.90 30.36 6.66
CA TYR A 381 9.47 30.70 6.85
C TYR A 381 9.10 32.07 6.28
N GLU A 382 10.10 32.88 5.91
CA GLU A 382 9.93 34.25 5.39
C GLU A 382 9.42 34.29 3.94
N PHE A 383 9.46 33.15 3.24
CA PHE A 383 9.13 33.05 1.83
C PHE A 383 8.12 31.96 1.56
N ILE A 384 7.16 32.23 0.67
CA ILE A 384 6.46 31.19 -0.11
C ILE A 384 7.47 30.58 -1.07
N ARG A 385 7.52 29.26 -1.17
CA ARG A 385 8.54 28.51 -1.94
C ARG A 385 7.88 27.52 -2.88
N ALA A 386 8.35 27.45 -4.11
CA ALA A 386 7.88 26.47 -5.09
C ALA A 386 8.98 26.07 -6.06
N LEU A 387 9.02 24.79 -6.41
CA LEU A 387 9.76 24.27 -7.54
C LEU A 387 8.91 24.40 -8.80
N VAL A 388 9.47 25.03 -9.84
CA VAL A 388 8.85 25.13 -11.16
C VAL A 388 9.77 24.49 -12.18
N PHE A 389 9.31 23.37 -12.74
CA PHE A 389 10.00 22.65 -13.81
C PHE A 389 9.30 22.99 -15.12
N SER A 390 10.03 23.46 -16.12
CA SER A 390 9.44 23.73 -17.43
C SER A 390 10.39 23.35 -18.56
N ALA A 391 9.82 22.81 -19.64
CA ALA A 391 10.52 22.56 -20.90
C ALA A 391 10.84 23.86 -21.66
N SER A 392 10.12 24.95 -21.37
CA SER A 392 10.30 26.27 -21.97
C SER A 392 10.83 27.30 -20.97
N PRO A 393 11.55 28.34 -21.42
CA PRO A 393 11.94 29.45 -20.55
C PRO A 393 10.73 30.09 -19.86
N ILE A 394 10.83 30.25 -18.54
CA ILE A 394 9.79 30.88 -17.71
C ILE A 394 9.92 32.40 -17.80
N VAL A 395 8.78 33.08 -17.99
CA VAL A 395 8.68 34.55 -18.04
C VAL A 395 8.24 35.11 -16.69
N SER A 396 7.21 34.52 -16.07
CA SER A 396 6.72 34.96 -14.76
C SER A 396 6.22 33.80 -13.93
N VAL A 397 6.33 33.97 -12.60
CA VAL A 397 5.78 33.05 -11.60
C VAL A 397 5.07 33.91 -10.55
N LEU A 398 3.80 33.64 -10.29
CA LEU A 398 2.97 34.35 -9.33
C LEU A 398 2.53 33.39 -8.22
N ALA A 399 2.64 33.82 -6.96
CA ALA A 399 1.98 33.18 -5.84
C ALA A 399 0.66 33.90 -5.53
N LYS A 400 -0.43 33.15 -5.48
CA LYS A 400 -1.79 33.62 -5.18
C LYS A 400 -2.30 32.92 -3.93
N ILE A 401 -2.83 33.68 -2.98
CA ILE A 401 -3.52 33.14 -1.80
C ILE A 401 -4.97 33.58 -1.83
N TYR A 402 -5.88 32.61 -1.65
CA TYR A 402 -7.31 32.82 -1.59
C TYR A 402 -7.84 32.55 -0.17
N ASP A 403 -8.81 33.35 0.27
CA ASP A 403 -9.59 33.14 1.49
C ASP A 403 -10.95 32.50 1.12
N SER A 404 -11.25 31.35 1.73
CA SER A 404 -12.49 30.60 1.51
C SER A 404 -13.60 30.91 2.53
N SER A 405 -13.31 31.66 3.60
CA SER A 405 -14.28 31.95 4.67
C SER A 405 -15.60 32.60 4.24
N PRO A 406 -15.67 33.44 3.18
CA PRO A 406 -16.94 34.03 2.74
C PRO A 406 -17.85 33.06 1.96
N GLY A 407 -17.42 31.81 1.72
CA GLY A 407 -18.12 30.82 0.90
C GLY A 407 -17.77 30.89 -0.60
N ASN A 408 -17.03 31.90 -1.02
CA ASN A 408 -16.40 32.02 -2.33
C ASN A 408 -14.89 32.32 -2.16
N LEU A 409 -14.08 31.92 -3.16
CA LEU A 409 -12.64 32.19 -3.14
C LEU A 409 -12.36 33.66 -3.42
N ILE A 410 -11.85 34.38 -2.42
CA ILE A 410 -11.41 35.78 -2.56
C ILE A 410 -9.89 35.82 -2.59
N LEU A 411 -9.32 36.40 -3.65
CA LEU A 411 -7.88 36.63 -3.75
C LEU A 411 -7.44 37.67 -2.71
N VAL A 412 -6.62 37.27 -1.74
CA VAL A 412 -6.13 38.13 -0.64
C VAL A 412 -4.64 38.45 -0.73
N LEU A 413 -3.88 37.68 -1.51
CA LEU A 413 -2.49 37.98 -1.85
C LEU A 413 -2.21 37.57 -3.29
N GLU A 414 -1.56 38.44 -4.04
CA GLU A 414 -0.92 38.12 -5.31
C GLU A 414 0.48 38.74 -5.28
N THR A 415 1.51 37.92 -5.49
CA THR A 415 2.90 38.39 -5.47
C THR A 415 3.74 37.68 -6.51
N GLN A 416 4.65 38.43 -7.13
CA GLN A 416 5.64 37.88 -8.04
C GLN A 416 6.67 37.07 -7.25
N MET A 417 7.00 35.87 -7.75
CA MET A 417 8.08 35.05 -7.25
C MET A 417 9.36 35.29 -8.06
N THR A 418 10.50 35.30 -7.37
CA THR A 418 11.82 35.42 -7.97
C THR A 418 12.57 34.11 -7.87
N LYS A 419 13.38 33.82 -8.88
CA LYS A 419 14.23 32.63 -8.90
C LYS A 419 15.39 32.80 -7.93
N LEU A 420 15.59 31.84 -7.02
CA LEU A 420 16.65 31.94 -6.01
C LEU A 420 18.03 31.63 -6.61
N ALA A 421 18.96 32.58 -6.55
CA ALA A 421 20.32 32.44 -7.06
C ALA A 421 21.11 31.39 -6.25
N GLY A 422 21.84 30.51 -6.93
CA GLY A 422 22.64 29.46 -6.30
C GLY A 422 21.89 28.17 -5.96
N SER A 423 20.55 28.17 -5.97
CA SER A 423 19.73 26.95 -5.88
C SER A 423 19.82 26.13 -7.18
N PRO A 424 19.57 24.81 -7.15
CA PRO A 424 19.42 24.05 -8.39
C PRO A 424 18.23 24.66 -9.14
N GLY A 425 18.49 25.25 -10.31
CA GLY A 425 17.80 26.42 -10.86
C GLY A 425 16.32 26.31 -11.24
N ASN A 426 15.48 25.77 -10.36
CA ASN A 426 14.04 25.60 -10.49
C ASN A 426 13.29 26.11 -9.25
N LEU A 427 13.97 26.60 -8.20
CA LEU A 427 13.34 27.13 -6.99
C LEU A 427 12.98 28.62 -7.14
N PHE A 428 11.71 28.93 -6.89
CA PHE A 428 11.16 30.28 -6.86
C PHE A 428 10.66 30.62 -5.46
N VAL A 429 10.87 31.87 -5.06
CA VAL A 429 10.51 32.37 -3.73
C VAL A 429 9.76 33.70 -3.81
N ALA A 430 8.82 33.94 -2.90
CA ALA A 430 8.19 35.25 -2.72
C ALA A 430 8.05 35.60 -1.24
N PRO A 431 8.44 36.82 -0.81
CA PRO A 431 8.29 37.24 0.57
C PRO A 431 6.81 37.37 0.93
N TRP A 432 6.45 37.03 2.17
CA TRP A 432 5.08 37.16 2.66
C TRP A 432 5.06 37.43 4.17
N ASN A 433 3.96 37.99 4.66
CA ASN A 433 3.72 38.09 6.10
C ASN A 433 3.01 36.83 6.59
N ILE A 434 3.79 35.82 7.00
CA ILE A 434 3.28 34.54 7.50
C ILE A 434 2.25 34.67 8.64
N GLN A 435 2.40 35.67 9.52
CA GLN A 435 1.50 35.90 10.65
C GLN A 435 0.11 36.37 10.20
N ALA A 436 -0.02 36.99 9.03
CA ALA A 436 -1.31 37.42 8.49
C ALA A 436 -2.22 36.25 8.09
N PHE A 437 -1.65 35.05 7.96
CA PHE A 437 -2.35 33.83 7.55
C PHE A 437 -2.49 32.81 8.69
N GLU A 438 -2.29 33.25 9.95
CA GLU A 438 -2.55 32.41 11.11
C GLU A 438 -4.06 32.35 11.38
N ASP A 439 -4.62 31.14 11.32
CA ASP A 439 -6.05 30.90 11.52
C ASP A 439 -6.29 29.52 12.17
N PRO A 440 -7.31 29.35 13.04
CA PRO A 440 -7.67 28.05 13.59
C PRO A 440 -8.25 27.08 12.55
N SER A 441 -8.79 27.55 11.42
CA SER A 441 -9.28 26.71 10.33
C SER A 441 -8.13 26.33 9.41
N PRO A 442 -7.78 25.03 9.31
CA PRO A 442 -6.60 24.58 8.56
C PRO A 442 -6.76 24.63 7.03
N ASP A 443 -7.96 24.95 6.55
CA ASP A 443 -8.39 24.94 5.16
C ASP A 443 -8.99 26.28 4.69
N ARG A 444 -8.88 27.35 5.51
CA ARG A 444 -9.34 28.69 5.14
C ARG A 444 -8.54 29.28 3.98
N PHE A 445 -7.22 29.22 4.06
CA PHE A 445 -6.34 29.81 3.06
C PHE A 445 -5.86 28.76 2.06
N LEU A 446 -6.00 29.07 0.78
CA LEU A 446 -5.56 28.21 -0.32
C LEU A 446 -4.46 28.89 -1.12
N LEU A 447 -3.35 28.17 -1.33
CA LEU A 447 -2.24 28.59 -2.17
C LEU A 447 -2.42 28.06 -3.60
N GLN A 448 -2.15 28.93 -4.57
CA GLN A 448 -1.98 28.57 -5.97
C GLN A 448 -0.75 29.27 -6.54
N ILE A 449 0.04 28.55 -7.32
CA ILE A 449 1.17 29.13 -8.05
C ILE A 449 0.80 29.12 -9.54
N GLU A 450 0.95 30.28 -10.20
CA GLU A 450 0.71 30.43 -11.64
C GLU A 450 2.03 30.75 -12.35
N VAL A 451 2.27 30.10 -13.48
CA VAL A 451 3.51 30.20 -14.25
C VAL A 451 3.16 30.52 -15.69
N SER A 452 3.80 31.55 -16.24
CA SER A 452 3.74 31.88 -17.66
C SER A 452 5.09 31.64 -18.32
N ASP A 453 5.08 30.95 -19.45
CA ASP A 453 6.29 30.70 -20.25
C ASP A 453 6.44 31.69 -21.42
N ILE A 454 7.59 31.61 -22.10
CA ILE A 454 7.91 32.47 -23.24
C ILE A 454 7.02 32.23 -24.47
N MET A 455 6.31 31.09 -24.52
CA MET A 455 5.32 30.78 -25.56
C MET A 455 3.94 31.37 -25.24
N GLY A 456 3.79 32.06 -24.11
CA GLY A 456 2.53 32.66 -23.67
C GLY A 456 1.57 31.67 -23.02
N ARG A 457 2.02 30.45 -22.67
CA ARG A 457 1.18 29.46 -21.98
C ARG A 457 1.20 29.74 -20.49
N SER A 458 0.01 29.84 -19.90
CA SER A 458 -0.18 29.90 -18.45
C SER A 458 -0.52 28.51 -17.90
N THR A 459 0.18 28.10 -16.85
CA THR A 459 -0.07 26.87 -16.09
C THR A 459 -0.23 27.23 -14.62
N ALA A 460 -1.31 26.77 -14.00
CA ALA A 460 -1.54 26.95 -12.57
C ALA A 460 -1.43 25.61 -11.82
N SER A 461 -0.89 25.65 -10.60
CA SER A 461 -0.96 24.53 -9.68
C SER A 461 -2.40 24.30 -9.23
N GLU A 462 -2.66 23.11 -8.69
CA GLU A 462 -3.89 22.89 -7.93
C GLU A 462 -3.97 23.86 -6.74
N LEU A 463 -5.20 24.23 -6.39
CA LEU A 463 -5.47 24.96 -5.16
C LEU A 463 -5.27 24.02 -3.97
N ARG A 464 -4.34 24.35 -3.09
CA ARG A 464 -4.06 23.55 -1.90
C ARG A 464 -4.30 24.35 -0.62
N PRO A 465 -4.98 23.79 0.39
CA PRO A 465 -5.11 24.44 1.68
C PRO A 465 -3.76 24.43 2.40
N PHE A 466 -3.50 25.43 3.23
CA PHE A 466 -2.36 25.43 4.14
C PHE A 466 -2.75 25.98 5.51
N SER A 467 -2.01 25.52 6.53
CA SER A 467 -2.15 25.99 7.90
C SER A 467 -0.78 26.34 8.43
N VAL A 468 -0.57 27.63 8.69
CA VAL A 468 0.68 28.14 9.21
C VAL A 468 0.94 27.63 10.64
N GLY A 469 -0.12 27.48 11.43
CA GLY A 469 -0.07 26.92 12.79
C GLY A 469 0.15 25.41 12.84
N GLY A 470 0.27 24.72 11.69
CA GLY A 470 0.46 23.27 11.63
C GLY A 470 -0.78 22.45 12.00
N ILE A 471 -1.96 23.07 11.96
CA ILE A 471 -3.23 22.37 12.20
C ILE A 471 -3.56 21.53 10.96
N PRO A 472 -3.81 20.22 11.09
CA PRO A 472 -4.09 19.38 9.93
C PRO A 472 -5.52 19.59 9.44
N ALA A 473 -5.67 19.78 8.12
CA ALA A 473 -6.97 19.75 7.47
C ALA A 473 -7.45 18.30 7.28
N LYS A 474 -8.77 18.11 7.27
CA LYS A 474 -9.35 16.77 7.10
C LYS A 474 -9.30 16.34 5.64
N VAL A 475 -8.87 15.11 5.42
CA VAL A 475 -9.07 14.40 4.15
C VAL A 475 -10.16 13.36 4.39
N PRO A 476 -11.37 13.56 3.86
CA PRO A 476 -12.43 12.57 4.00
C PRO A 476 -12.13 11.38 3.10
N TRP A 477 -12.30 10.17 3.64
CA TRP A 477 -12.33 8.96 2.83
C TRP A 477 -13.76 8.64 2.39
N GLY A 478 -13.92 8.29 1.13
CA GLY A 478 -15.08 7.54 0.67
C GLY A 478 -15.03 6.08 1.17
N TRP A 479 -16.13 5.33 0.97
CA TRP A 479 -16.18 3.92 1.37
C TRP A 479 -15.10 3.07 0.70
N LYS A 480 -14.82 3.29 -0.59
CA LYS A 480 -13.76 2.57 -1.32
C LYS A 480 -12.39 2.78 -0.69
N GLU A 481 -12.03 4.04 -0.44
CA GLU A 481 -10.76 4.43 0.19
C GLU A 481 -10.66 3.84 1.60
N PHE A 482 -11.74 3.88 2.39
CA PHE A 482 -11.78 3.23 3.70
C PHE A 482 -11.58 1.71 3.62
N PHE A 483 -12.22 1.03 2.67
CA PHE A 483 -12.06 -0.42 2.53
C PHE A 483 -10.63 -0.82 2.17
N VAL A 484 -9.95 -0.04 1.33
CA VAL A 484 -8.60 -0.40 0.87
C VAL A 484 -7.49 0.17 1.74
N MET A 485 -7.68 1.31 2.41
CA MET A 485 -6.65 1.91 3.29
C MET A 485 -6.95 1.72 4.78
N GLY A 486 -8.21 1.73 5.19
CA GLY A 486 -8.64 1.73 6.59
C GLY A 486 -8.79 0.34 7.20
N CYS A 487 -9.08 -0.69 6.41
CA CYS A 487 -9.24 -2.07 6.86
C CYS A 487 -7.92 -2.84 6.86
N GLN A 488 -7.57 -3.45 8.00
CA GLN A 488 -6.41 -4.36 8.09
C GLN A 488 -6.82 -5.78 7.71
N TRP A 489 -6.82 -6.08 6.41
CA TRP A 489 -7.42 -7.31 5.87
C TRP A 489 -6.77 -8.61 6.36
N ASP A 490 -5.44 -8.64 6.53
CA ASP A 490 -4.72 -9.75 7.17
C ASP A 490 -5.35 -10.14 8.52
N SER A 491 -5.55 -9.13 9.36
CA SER A 491 -6.03 -9.33 10.72
C SER A 491 -7.55 -9.47 10.80
N LEU A 492 -8.27 -9.05 9.75
CA LEU A 492 -9.72 -9.22 9.63
C LEU A 492 -10.11 -10.58 9.05
N TYR A 493 -9.26 -11.21 8.24
CA TYR A 493 -9.61 -12.40 7.47
C TYR A 493 -10.15 -13.55 8.35
N TYR A 494 -9.36 -13.99 9.34
CA TYR A 494 -9.75 -15.06 10.24
C TYR A 494 -10.92 -14.66 11.15
N PRO A 495 -10.95 -13.45 11.76
CA PRO A 495 -12.14 -13.01 12.47
C PRO A 495 -13.40 -12.96 11.62
N ILE A 496 -13.39 -12.55 10.36
CA ILE A 496 -14.57 -12.57 9.49
C ILE A 496 -15.03 -14.02 9.26
N LEU A 497 -14.07 -14.92 9.02
CA LEU A 497 -14.36 -16.34 8.87
C LEU A 497 -14.95 -16.96 10.15
N CYS A 498 -14.45 -16.59 11.33
CA CYS A 498 -14.87 -17.12 12.63
C CYS A 498 -16.08 -16.40 13.25
N GLN A 499 -16.29 -15.10 12.97
CA GLN A 499 -17.42 -14.29 13.45
C GLN A 499 -18.71 -14.55 12.68
N GLN A 500 -18.70 -15.45 11.71
CA GLN A 500 -19.85 -16.32 11.48
C GLN A 500 -20.07 -17.20 12.71
N LYS A 501 -20.40 -16.57 13.85
CA LYS A 501 -20.58 -17.23 15.14
C LYS A 501 -21.69 -18.24 14.95
N PRO A 502 -21.40 -19.55 15.05
CA PRO A 502 -22.40 -20.57 14.87
C PRO A 502 -23.54 -20.29 15.84
N HIS A 503 -23.30 -19.96 17.11
CA HIS A 503 -24.34 -19.87 18.14
C HIS A 503 -25.63 -19.07 17.80
N GLN A 504 -25.53 -17.91 17.14
CA GLN A 504 -26.71 -17.08 16.84
C GLN A 504 -27.40 -17.49 15.53
N TRP A 505 -26.60 -17.88 14.53
CA TRP A 505 -27.09 -18.49 13.29
C TRP A 505 -27.65 -19.87 13.57
N THR A 506 -26.91 -20.76 14.23
CA THR A 506 -27.36 -22.05 14.74
C THR A 506 -28.64 -21.90 15.54
N PHE A 507 -28.83 -20.89 16.41
CA PHE A 507 -30.11 -20.80 17.12
C PHE A 507 -31.29 -20.55 16.17
N LEU A 508 -31.20 -19.56 15.26
CA LEU A 508 -32.20 -19.27 14.23
C LEU A 508 -32.39 -20.42 13.23
N ILE A 509 -31.29 -21.07 12.88
CA ILE A 509 -31.22 -22.20 11.98
C ILE A 509 -31.87 -23.42 12.63
N PHE A 510 -31.55 -23.74 13.89
CA PHE A 510 -32.14 -24.87 14.60
C PHE A 510 -33.65 -24.67 14.85
N THR A 511 -34.13 -23.43 15.04
CA THR A 511 -35.55 -23.17 15.26
C THR A 511 -36.41 -23.30 13.99
N GLU A 512 -35.90 -22.89 12.82
CA GLU A 512 -36.69 -22.88 11.56
C GLU A 512 -36.34 -24.03 10.60
N LEU A 513 -35.07 -24.43 10.48
CA LEU A 513 -34.62 -25.48 9.55
C LEU A 513 -34.89 -26.92 10.01
N TYR A 514 -35.25 -27.14 11.28
CA TYR A 514 -35.72 -28.47 11.73
C TYR A 514 -36.93 -28.97 10.90
N ASN A 515 -37.71 -28.03 10.34
CA ASN A 515 -38.87 -28.35 9.52
C ASN A 515 -38.52 -28.81 8.10
N VAL A 516 -37.25 -28.69 7.66
CA VAL A 516 -36.77 -29.14 6.34
C VAL A 516 -35.45 -29.93 6.47
N PRO A 517 -35.48 -31.14 7.08
CA PRO A 517 -34.29 -31.86 7.51
C PRO A 517 -33.32 -32.24 6.38
N VAL A 518 -33.80 -32.47 5.16
CA VAL A 518 -32.94 -32.80 4.02
C VAL A 518 -32.09 -31.60 3.59
N ALA A 519 -32.68 -30.42 3.46
CA ALA A 519 -31.96 -29.21 3.08
C ALA A 519 -30.93 -28.82 4.15
N TRP A 520 -31.30 -28.97 5.42
CA TRP A 520 -30.39 -28.77 6.55
C TRP A 520 -29.17 -29.69 6.50
N CYS A 521 -29.36 -31.00 6.33
CA CYS A 521 -28.26 -31.96 6.21
C CYS A 521 -27.32 -31.63 5.03
N CYS A 522 -27.86 -31.19 3.90
CA CYS A 522 -27.05 -30.77 2.75
C CYS A 522 -26.20 -29.53 3.05
N VAL A 523 -26.76 -28.50 3.72
CA VAL A 523 -26.01 -27.30 4.11
C VAL A 523 -24.91 -27.64 5.10
N VAL A 524 -25.20 -28.47 6.10
CA VAL A 524 -24.19 -28.92 7.08
C VAL A 524 -23.08 -29.70 6.39
N ALA A 525 -23.42 -30.66 5.53
CA ALA A 525 -22.43 -31.44 4.77
C ALA A 525 -21.55 -30.54 3.88
N TYR A 526 -22.16 -29.54 3.25
CA TYR A 526 -21.44 -28.55 2.44
C TYR A 526 -20.50 -27.66 3.27
N LEU A 527 -20.94 -27.17 4.44
CA LEU A 527 -20.07 -26.41 5.35
C LEU A 527 -18.90 -27.27 5.86
N PHE A 528 -19.14 -28.54 6.19
CA PHE A 528 -18.07 -29.48 6.53
C PHE A 528 -17.09 -29.67 5.37
N TYR A 529 -17.59 -29.80 4.14
CA TYR A 529 -16.75 -29.86 2.94
C TYR A 529 -15.86 -28.62 2.81
N LEU A 530 -16.42 -27.41 2.97
CA LEU A 530 -15.65 -26.16 2.88
C LEU A 530 -14.52 -26.06 3.92
N VAL A 531 -14.67 -26.70 5.08
CA VAL A 531 -13.65 -26.67 6.14
C VAL A 531 -12.62 -27.81 6.00
N LEU A 532 -13.07 -29.00 5.61
CA LEU A 532 -12.26 -30.22 5.68
C LEU A 532 -11.67 -30.64 4.33
N CYS A 533 -12.28 -30.24 3.22
CA CYS A 533 -11.91 -30.73 1.90
C CYS A 533 -11.16 -29.67 1.06
N PRO A 534 -10.29 -30.12 0.14
CA PRO A 534 -9.74 -29.26 -0.92
C PRO A 534 -10.81 -28.56 -1.74
N TRP A 535 -10.65 -27.26 -2.00
CA TRP A 535 -11.56 -26.49 -2.86
C TRP A 535 -11.11 -26.58 -4.33
N PHE A 536 -9.82 -26.36 -4.56
CA PHE A 536 -9.19 -26.46 -5.87
C PHE A 536 -7.93 -27.31 -5.77
N TYR A 537 -7.56 -27.94 -6.88
CA TYR A 537 -6.34 -28.72 -7.02
C TYR A 537 -5.69 -28.40 -8.37
N GLY A 538 -4.42 -28.02 -8.36
CA GLY A 538 -3.77 -27.52 -9.57
C GLY A 538 -2.29 -27.20 -9.41
N GLN A 539 -1.70 -26.71 -10.50
CA GLN A 539 -0.35 -26.15 -10.51
C GLN A 539 -0.41 -24.71 -10.04
N VAL A 540 0.42 -24.37 -9.06
CA VAL A 540 0.45 -23.04 -8.43
C VAL A 540 1.65 -22.22 -8.90
N PHE A 541 2.61 -22.87 -9.56
CA PHE A 541 3.81 -22.27 -10.13
C PHE A 541 3.96 -22.64 -11.61
N THR A 542 4.68 -21.81 -12.36
CA THR A 542 4.96 -22.02 -13.80
C THR A 542 5.79 -23.27 -14.05
N GLU A 543 6.66 -23.66 -13.11
CA GLU A 543 7.42 -24.90 -13.16
C GLU A 543 7.42 -25.61 -11.79
N GLY A 544 7.21 -26.92 -11.82
CA GLY A 544 7.08 -27.77 -10.64
C GLY A 544 6.06 -28.90 -10.87
N ARG A 545 6.43 -30.15 -10.60
CA ARG A 545 5.48 -31.29 -10.67
C ARG A 545 4.52 -31.34 -9.47
N GLU A 546 4.76 -30.51 -8.46
CA GLU A 546 3.99 -30.51 -7.23
C GLU A 546 2.67 -29.76 -7.44
N ARG A 547 1.61 -30.56 -7.61
CA ARG A 547 0.25 -30.04 -7.56
C ARG A 547 -0.09 -29.74 -6.11
N ALA A 548 -0.58 -28.54 -5.86
CA ALA A 548 -1.07 -28.13 -4.56
C ALA A 548 -2.60 -28.15 -4.55
N TYR A 549 -3.17 -28.14 -3.34
CA TYR A 549 -4.59 -27.87 -3.18
C TYR A 549 -4.84 -26.61 -2.37
N MET A 550 -5.95 -25.93 -2.67
CA MET A 550 -6.39 -24.75 -1.94
C MET A 550 -7.37 -25.16 -0.83
N SER A 551 -7.19 -24.56 0.34
CA SER A 551 -8.14 -24.58 1.45
C SER A 551 -8.50 -23.14 1.84
N TYR A 552 -9.44 -22.98 2.78
CA TYR A 552 -9.73 -21.67 3.36
C TYR A 552 -8.54 -21.06 4.13
N ARG A 553 -7.46 -21.81 4.40
CA ARG A 553 -6.28 -21.27 5.10
C ARG A 553 -5.18 -20.80 4.16
N GLY A 554 -5.24 -21.21 2.88
CA GLY A 554 -4.16 -21.02 1.92
C GLY A 554 -3.99 -22.23 1.01
N TRP A 555 -3.02 -22.14 0.11
CA TRP A 555 -2.52 -23.24 -0.72
C TRP A 555 -1.57 -24.13 0.07
N VAL A 556 -1.69 -25.44 -0.13
CA VAL A 556 -0.85 -26.46 0.50
C VAL A 556 -0.13 -27.24 -0.60
N SER A 557 1.17 -26.98 -0.77
CA SER A 557 2.09 -27.86 -1.49
C SER A 557 2.63 -28.94 -0.54
N SER A 558 3.21 -30.02 -1.05
CA SER A 558 3.69 -31.15 -0.24
C SER A 558 4.62 -30.72 0.91
N PHE A 559 4.59 -31.50 1.99
CA PHE A 559 5.30 -31.27 3.26
C PHE A 559 6.74 -30.79 3.08
N ASN A 560 7.12 -29.73 3.82
CA ASN A 560 8.51 -29.30 3.91
C ASN A 560 9.40 -30.43 4.47
N ASN A 561 10.73 -30.33 4.30
CA ASN A 561 11.74 -31.29 4.82
C ASN A 561 11.64 -31.57 6.34
N LEU A 562 10.85 -30.79 7.08
CA LEU A 562 10.56 -30.90 8.51
C LEU A 562 9.19 -31.54 8.85
N GLY A 563 8.37 -31.89 7.86
CA GLY A 563 7.04 -32.48 8.06
C GLY A 563 5.92 -31.49 8.42
N GLU A 564 6.20 -30.19 8.42
CA GLU A 564 5.18 -29.15 8.65
C GLU A 564 4.44 -28.75 7.36
N VAL A 565 3.14 -28.49 7.50
CA VAL A 565 2.26 -28.00 6.41
C VAL A 565 2.39 -26.49 6.35
N GLU A 566 3.01 -25.97 5.29
CA GLU A 566 3.08 -24.54 5.02
C GLU A 566 1.86 -24.10 4.19
N PHE A 567 1.15 -23.08 4.68
CA PHE A 567 0.03 -22.48 3.97
C PHE A 567 0.52 -21.25 3.21
N LEU A 568 0.60 -21.35 1.89
CA LEU A 568 0.99 -20.27 1.00
C LEU A 568 -0.22 -19.41 0.63
N GLY A 569 0.00 -18.11 0.42
CA GLY A 569 -1.06 -17.18 -0.01
C GLY A 569 -2.13 -16.93 1.05
N SER A 570 -1.76 -16.98 2.33
CA SER A 570 -2.61 -16.51 3.43
C SER A 570 -2.13 -15.09 3.79
N PRO A 571 -2.95 -14.04 3.66
CA PRO A 571 -4.41 -14.07 3.56
C PRO A 571 -4.96 -13.91 2.13
N ASP A 572 -4.14 -14.00 1.07
CA ASP A 572 -4.51 -13.79 -0.34
C ASP A 572 -5.73 -14.58 -0.78
N VAL A 573 -5.88 -15.83 -0.31
CA VAL A 573 -7.05 -16.68 -0.60
C VAL A 573 -8.39 -16.04 -0.20
N MET A 574 -8.40 -14.96 0.59
CA MET A 574 -9.60 -14.20 0.91
C MET A 574 -10.36 -13.74 -0.33
N VAL A 575 -9.67 -13.45 -1.44
CA VAL A 575 -10.30 -12.99 -2.69
C VAL A 575 -11.18 -14.05 -3.33
N VAL A 576 -10.99 -15.32 -2.96
CA VAL A 576 -11.82 -16.44 -3.37
C VAL A 576 -12.80 -16.82 -2.27
N VAL A 577 -12.28 -16.92 -1.03
CA VAL A 577 -13.05 -17.40 0.12
C VAL A 577 -14.16 -16.43 0.51
N LEU A 578 -13.88 -15.13 0.65
CA LEU A 578 -14.89 -14.17 1.11
C LEU A 578 -16.02 -14.00 0.07
N PRO A 579 -15.76 -13.82 -1.23
CA PRO A 579 -16.84 -13.78 -2.22
C PRO A 579 -17.68 -15.06 -2.23
N HIS A 580 -17.07 -16.24 -2.07
CA HIS A 580 -17.83 -17.48 -1.98
C HIS A 580 -18.77 -17.50 -0.78
N LEU A 581 -18.29 -17.08 0.40
CA LEU A 581 -19.10 -16.98 1.61
C LEU A 581 -20.25 -15.98 1.46
N PHE A 582 -20.00 -14.81 0.88
CA PHE A 582 -21.00 -13.74 0.76
C PHE A 582 -22.00 -13.93 -0.38
N PHE A 583 -21.60 -14.56 -1.50
CA PHE A 583 -22.44 -14.67 -2.70
C PHE A 583 -23.02 -16.06 -2.94
N VAL A 584 -22.46 -17.09 -2.32
CA VAL A 584 -22.97 -18.46 -2.47
C VAL A 584 -23.54 -18.95 -1.16
N VAL A 585 -22.74 -18.97 -0.08
CA VAL A 585 -23.15 -19.58 1.18
C VAL A 585 -24.25 -18.78 1.87
N LEU A 586 -24.04 -17.47 2.09
CA LEU A 586 -25.01 -16.62 2.79
C LEU A 586 -26.37 -16.54 2.07
N PRO A 587 -26.46 -16.30 0.74
CA PRO A 587 -27.74 -16.26 0.04
C PRO A 587 -28.44 -17.62 0.00
N ALA A 588 -27.69 -18.73 -0.10
CA ALA A 588 -28.26 -20.07 -0.02
C ALA A 588 -28.91 -20.31 1.35
N ILE A 589 -28.22 -19.97 2.45
CA ILE A 589 -28.78 -20.08 3.80
C ILE A 589 -30.03 -19.20 3.94
N MET A 590 -30.00 -17.94 3.49
CA MET A 590 -31.16 -17.04 3.53
C MET A 590 -32.36 -17.57 2.75
N THR A 591 -32.13 -18.13 1.56
CA THR A 591 -33.18 -18.71 0.72
C THR A 591 -33.82 -19.91 1.39
N ILE A 592 -33.01 -20.83 1.93
CA ILE A 592 -33.52 -22.01 2.61
C ILE A 592 -34.29 -21.61 3.88
N MET A 593 -33.81 -20.62 4.65
CA MET A 593 -34.55 -20.09 5.80
C MET A 593 -35.90 -19.48 5.38
N GLY A 594 -35.95 -18.73 4.28
CA GLY A 594 -37.21 -18.17 3.75
C GLY A 594 -38.21 -19.27 3.38
N LEU A 595 -37.76 -20.30 2.67
CA LEU A 595 -38.59 -21.46 2.30
C LEU A 595 -39.05 -22.26 3.53
N ALA A 596 -38.17 -22.43 4.53
CA ALA A 596 -38.51 -23.12 5.77
C ALA A 596 -39.60 -22.35 6.54
N ALA A 597 -39.47 -21.03 6.68
CA ALA A 597 -40.46 -20.18 7.32
C ALA A 597 -41.82 -20.21 6.59
N GLU A 598 -41.82 -20.12 5.25
CA GLU A 598 -43.04 -20.25 4.44
C GLU A 598 -43.71 -21.62 4.64
N SER A 599 -42.92 -22.70 4.63
CA SER A 599 -43.41 -24.05 4.85
C SER A 599 -44.02 -24.24 6.25
N GLY A 600 -43.42 -23.61 7.27
CA GLY A 600 -43.94 -23.59 8.63
C GLY A 600 -45.28 -22.87 8.71
N MET A 601 -45.36 -21.65 8.16
CA MET A 601 -46.60 -20.87 8.11
C MET A 601 -47.73 -21.59 7.36
N TYR A 602 -47.41 -22.24 6.23
CA TYR A 602 -48.41 -23.00 5.46
C TYR A 602 -48.92 -24.22 6.24
N ARG A 603 -48.03 -24.91 6.97
CA ARG A 603 -48.40 -26.02 7.83
C ARG A 603 -49.31 -25.58 8.98
N ASP A 604 -49.00 -24.46 9.62
CA ASP A 604 -49.83 -23.88 10.68
C ASP A 604 -51.19 -23.42 10.14
N TYR A 605 -51.22 -22.85 8.93
CA TYR A 605 -52.46 -22.52 8.24
C TYR A 605 -53.34 -23.75 7.98
N LEU A 606 -52.76 -24.85 7.47
CA LEU A 606 -53.49 -26.11 7.27
C LEU A 606 -53.98 -26.72 8.59
N LEU A 607 -53.19 -26.65 9.66
CA LEU A 607 -53.60 -27.09 10.99
C LEU A 607 -54.73 -26.23 11.57
N SER A 608 -54.73 -24.92 11.30
CA SER A 608 -55.83 -24.01 11.69
C SER A 608 -57.13 -24.30 10.93
N LEU A 609 -57.06 -24.65 9.64
CA LEU A 609 -58.19 -25.09 8.83
C LEU A 609 -58.75 -26.44 9.30
N SER A 610 -57.86 -27.36 9.68
CA SER A 610 -58.23 -28.66 10.25
C SER A 610 -58.89 -28.51 11.62
N SER A 611 -58.38 -27.60 12.47
CA SER A 611 -58.95 -27.33 13.80
C SER A 611 -60.29 -26.58 13.70
N LYS A 612 -60.44 -25.63 12.77
CA LYS A 612 -61.74 -25.00 12.47
C LYS A 612 -62.81 -25.99 12.01
N LYS A 613 -62.43 -27.08 11.33
CA LYS A 613 -63.36 -28.15 10.94
C LYS A 613 -63.80 -29.04 12.12
N LYS A 614 -63.15 -28.89 13.28
CA LYS A 614 -63.44 -29.63 14.52
C LYS A 614 -64.18 -28.76 15.55
N ASP A 615 -64.05 -27.44 15.44
CA ASP A 615 -64.59 -26.45 16.37
C ASP A 615 -65.86 -25.74 15.87
N ASP A 616 -66.55 -26.28 14.85
CA ASP A 616 -67.95 -25.91 14.51
C ASP A 616 -68.97 -26.38 15.57
N TYR A 617 -68.50 -26.78 16.74
CA TYR A 617 -69.24 -26.75 17.99
C TYR A 617 -68.45 -25.95 19.03
N ASP A 618 -69.02 -24.79 19.36
CA ASP A 618 -68.80 -23.96 20.54
C ASP A 618 -67.95 -22.70 20.40
N GLY A 619 -68.50 -21.61 20.96
CA GLY A 619 -68.23 -20.23 20.54
C GLY A 619 -67.32 -19.38 21.43
N GLN A 620 -67.02 -18.21 20.85
CA GLN A 620 -66.61 -16.90 21.41
C GLN A 620 -65.21 -16.65 22.00
N ASN A 621 -64.56 -15.64 21.38
CA ASN A 621 -63.75 -14.53 21.89
C ASN A 621 -62.42 -14.78 22.65
N LYS A 622 -61.30 -14.26 22.09
CA LYS A 622 -60.53 -13.14 22.70
C LYS A 622 -59.32 -12.64 21.86
N GLU A 623 -59.28 -11.31 21.77
CA GLU A 623 -58.19 -10.32 21.83
C GLU A 623 -56.86 -10.44 21.04
N SER A 624 -56.52 -9.26 20.49
CA SER A 624 -55.37 -8.84 19.71
C SER A 624 -54.04 -8.79 20.49
N ALA A 625 -52.95 -9.18 19.83
CA ALA A 625 -51.58 -8.81 20.22
C ALA A 625 -50.76 -8.37 19.00
N THR A 626 -50.33 -7.11 19.01
CA THR A 626 -49.37 -6.49 18.08
C THR A 626 -47.93 -6.84 18.48
N PRO A 627 -46.99 -7.11 17.55
CA PRO A 627 -45.57 -7.11 17.89
C PRO A 627 -44.83 -5.90 17.31
N ASP A 628 -44.48 -4.98 18.20
CA ASP A 628 -43.53 -3.87 18.05
C ASP A 628 -42.05 -4.32 17.84
N SER A 629 -41.81 -5.50 17.25
CA SER A 629 -40.44 -6.03 17.02
C SER A 629 -39.90 -5.79 15.60
N PHE A 630 -40.68 -5.15 14.73
CA PHE A 630 -40.34 -4.97 13.31
C PHE A 630 -39.41 -3.79 13.02
N ILE A 631 -39.22 -2.86 13.98
CA ILE A 631 -38.48 -1.61 13.74
C ILE A 631 -36.98 -1.75 14.07
N SER A 632 -36.60 -2.64 15.01
CA SER A 632 -35.18 -2.90 15.34
C SER A 632 -34.49 -3.87 14.36
N ARG A 633 -35.21 -4.80 13.72
CA ARG A 633 -34.63 -5.72 12.72
C ARG A 633 -34.39 -5.09 11.35
N LYS A 634 -35.06 -3.98 11.03
CA LYS A 634 -34.86 -3.26 9.77
C LYS A 634 -33.47 -2.61 9.69
N SER A 635 -32.93 -2.08 10.79
CA SER A 635 -31.62 -1.40 10.77
C SER A 635 -30.44 -2.35 10.58
N GLU A 636 -30.48 -3.55 11.17
CA GLU A 636 -29.43 -4.58 10.99
C GLU A 636 -29.46 -5.20 9.59
N ILE A 637 -30.65 -5.46 9.03
CA ILE A 637 -30.80 -6.00 7.67
C ILE A 637 -30.38 -4.97 6.63
N ILE A 638 -30.69 -3.68 6.82
CA ILE A 638 -30.22 -2.60 5.93
C ILE A 638 -28.69 -2.47 5.99
N PHE A 639 -28.07 -2.64 7.16
CA PHE A 639 -26.60 -2.61 7.30
C PHE A 639 -25.93 -3.82 6.60
N VAL A 640 -26.48 -5.03 6.78
CA VAL A 640 -25.98 -6.25 6.10
C VAL A 640 -26.17 -6.18 4.58
N TRP A 641 -27.30 -5.64 4.11
CA TRP A 641 -27.54 -5.44 2.68
C TRP A 641 -26.69 -4.31 2.08
N ALA A 642 -26.42 -3.24 2.83
CA ALA A 642 -25.48 -2.19 2.41
C ALA A 642 -24.04 -2.75 2.32
N LEU A 643 -23.62 -3.57 3.29
CA LEU A 643 -22.33 -4.25 3.28
C LEU A 643 -22.24 -5.26 2.13
N ALA A 644 -23.27 -6.07 1.90
CA ALA A 644 -23.32 -7.03 0.79
C ALA A 644 -23.34 -6.36 -0.59
N LYS A 645 -23.95 -5.17 -0.71
CA LYS A 645 -24.01 -4.39 -1.95
C LYS A 645 -22.65 -3.76 -2.30
N GLU A 646 -21.86 -3.33 -1.31
CA GLU A 646 -20.51 -2.80 -1.51
C GLU A 646 -19.44 -3.91 -1.66
N ILE A 647 -19.68 -5.09 -1.08
CA ILE A 647 -18.84 -6.29 -1.22
C ILE A 647 -19.12 -7.04 -2.55
N ALA A 648 -20.21 -6.69 -3.27
CA ALA A 648 -20.71 -7.33 -4.49
C ALA A 648 -19.63 -7.66 -5.55
N PRO A 649 -19.86 -8.60 -6.49
CA PRO A 649 -18.97 -8.83 -7.63
C PRO A 649 -18.77 -7.60 -8.52
N SER A 650 -19.60 -6.56 -8.38
CA SER A 650 -19.45 -5.24 -9.01
C SER A 650 -18.84 -4.17 -8.08
N GLY A 651 -18.56 -4.52 -6.82
CA GLY A 651 -18.05 -3.67 -5.74
C GLY A 651 -16.54 -3.86 -5.49
N LEU A 652 -16.13 -3.98 -4.23
CA LEU A 652 -14.72 -4.08 -3.82
C LEU A 652 -14.02 -5.31 -4.42
N PHE A 653 -14.54 -6.53 -4.22
CA PHE A 653 -13.86 -7.76 -4.65
C PHE A 653 -13.80 -7.92 -6.17
N GLY A 654 -14.86 -7.51 -6.89
CA GLY A 654 -14.80 -7.44 -8.34
C GLY A 654 -13.77 -6.43 -8.82
N SER A 655 -13.64 -5.30 -8.12
CA SER A 655 -12.61 -4.32 -8.43
C SER A 655 -11.21 -4.84 -8.16
N LEU A 656 -10.98 -5.54 -7.04
CA LEU A 656 -9.73 -6.23 -6.74
C LEU A 656 -9.41 -7.27 -7.83
N LEU A 657 -10.36 -8.13 -8.23
CA LEU A 657 -10.14 -9.15 -9.26
C LEU A 657 -9.88 -8.58 -10.66
N GLU A 658 -10.41 -7.41 -11.01
CA GLU A 658 -10.08 -6.75 -12.28
C GLU A 658 -8.69 -6.08 -12.23
N THR A 659 -8.35 -5.51 -11.07
CA THR A 659 -7.06 -4.86 -10.86
C THR A 659 -5.95 -5.91 -10.89
N PHE A 660 -6.04 -6.94 -10.02
CA PHE A 660 -5.02 -7.93 -9.69
C PHE A 660 -5.10 -9.23 -10.49
#